data_AF-K1PGC1-F1
#
_entry.id   AF-K1PGC1-F1
#
_cell.length_a   1.000
_cell.length_b   1.000
_cell.length_c   1.000
_cell.angle_alpha   90.00
_cell.angle_beta   90.00
_cell.angle_gamma   90.00
#
_symmetry.space_group_name_H-M   'P 1'
#
loop_
_entity.id
_entity.type
_entity.pdbx_description
1 polymer ?
#
loop_
_entity_poly.entity_id
_entity_poly.type
_entity_poly.pdbx_seq_one_letter_code
_entity_poly.pdbx_strand_id
1 'polypeptide(L)'
;MDDCTLEKLVVKPGKLTPSFNKVHLEYDVTVPSDVEKIHIDPLTSDSGASYCIFGGDGGKDVPLKEGAVTDIKIEVTSEDGTIKHYFIHAKRLSAKDAFLNDLQFSVGNLNPAFDPDVLSYSCLLPCNVAQVVLKPVAPDTKNVVLVCGEKPGTPTALNVGETNVSVEVTSADGSNKKTYVIDVIRKQIPRFVKLTDEKLAKEYECPFTLSALYRPITIRGSNPKNTYSAPNIDEKTRKSKIDPLSGMPLGKDWRIVDYELDKKIAVAMATIPLTNGKSLDPAKFSELASQIESCNIAPTVADVTDKFKNASAPLKHTVEVRKWEKNLHQVFDETDVDKLCKSGEEYLQKYFDSLPRSGQFKQWPHGETPLDFLDNASHCFACAIKGKPKDAALHMKLGQVLEERYYAEDLFGLKKEEGGESLPSFNFEAKESSKEEECAAICKLRGVDAASAPIALQLKAIDEEYHHLVGSGQSGKADHVQGLFLWKSKQASQEGMAAQKAQDQESPLGQAYQKYMDALTLDEPKAIYNFHVGRMLVIQGNFDEAVKRLEVTLNWNPKHQFSRFYLGLALALQKNGPGPRAKETISYLLEAMETLLTLHTKSAMTPDDPRDIPAILHSDNLLRSSNVHLLRGIVNLGKLLQKNTDVKDCMSPEHVFHTSALLASQVLPYISQGDAYKQLEWVLLESHSNLLDILLKDPAKNAALIEQRCQRLSALIMNSTLPMSEDLLNLQEQTCQKLVSLQPCSSLSLYRLGVSQFDKFENCPPGDTANKILKEAMTSYQACISLEGKPASGDPPESLTGQQWWQDKVKAEEEAKKAEEAKKAPAPAAKGGPAKPAPAARGGGAAGRGAPASRGAPAARGRGAATTPARVYCGIIRFCRESEFNRYMFIDTTPAGKAAPAPAASKAPPGKGGHQCEATPPAQKAGAKEPPAPEPKKEEAKPEPAPESKPADDKPAPINPKTYHARLGLARAYRAAGDIDQSKKFYNEVMTMAPEVHDACIELAEMLAKTDPKGAVDVYCKFHISDPPTFDDGYILGEIVRLLMKAEDYEDKRLVKNMILYGKVYGLAVLEKYVKILEEKFKNKILQEVYAGVNGKSVDDADMQAFFKFKCWI
;
A
#
# COMPACT_ATOMS: atom_id res chain seq x y z
N MET A 1 -3.54 69.77 -33.58
CA MET A 1 -4.95 69.33 -33.44
C MET A 1 -5.17 68.99 -31.97
N ASP A 2 -6.09 68.09 -31.59
CA ASP A 2 -6.28 67.57 -30.23
C ASP A 2 -5.61 66.20 -29.97
N ASP A 3 -4.97 65.60 -31.00
CA ASP A 3 -4.34 64.28 -30.89
C ASP A 3 -2.99 64.33 -30.12
N CYS A 4 -3.11 64.27 -28.81
CA CYS A 4 -2.03 64.03 -27.86
C CYS A 4 -1.69 62.54 -27.68
N THR A 5 -1.75 61.68 -28.72
CA THR A 5 -1.24 60.28 -28.64
C THR A 5 0.18 60.13 -29.20
N LEU A 6 0.83 59.02 -28.82
CA LEU A 6 2.06 58.56 -29.47
C LEU A 6 1.75 57.60 -30.62
N GLU A 7 2.42 57.76 -31.76
CA GLU A 7 2.45 56.78 -32.86
C GLU A 7 3.33 55.58 -32.48
N LYS A 8 4.42 55.85 -31.75
CA LYS A 8 5.44 54.87 -31.37
C LYS A 8 6.02 55.23 -30.00
N LEU A 9 6.30 54.20 -29.21
CA LEU A 9 7.13 54.27 -28.00
C LEU A 9 8.07 53.06 -27.97
N VAL A 10 9.38 53.31 -27.89
CA VAL A 10 10.41 52.26 -27.85
C VAL A 10 11.39 52.55 -26.72
N VAL A 11 11.72 51.53 -25.93
CA VAL A 11 12.76 51.57 -24.89
C VAL A 11 13.92 50.68 -25.30
N LYS A 12 15.17 51.09 -25.04
CA LYS A 12 16.39 50.30 -25.29
C LYS A 12 17.45 50.52 -24.19
N PRO A 13 18.10 49.46 -23.67
CA PRO A 13 17.72 48.04 -23.79
C PRO A 13 16.41 47.75 -23.04
N GLY A 14 15.88 46.53 -23.21
CA GLY A 14 14.59 46.11 -22.64
C GLY A 14 13.46 46.03 -23.67
N LYS A 15 12.27 45.65 -23.22
CA LYS A 15 11.04 45.55 -24.02
C LYS A 15 9.85 45.91 -23.13
N LEU A 16 8.97 46.78 -23.63
CA LEU A 16 7.72 47.13 -22.96
C LEU A 16 6.78 45.92 -22.89
N THR A 17 6.15 45.74 -21.73
CA THR A 17 5.07 44.79 -21.48
C THR A 17 3.87 45.55 -20.90
N PRO A 18 2.69 45.56 -21.55
CA PRO A 18 2.39 45.00 -22.87
C PRO A 18 3.20 45.67 -24.01
N SER A 19 3.14 45.11 -25.22
CA SER A 19 3.70 45.81 -26.39
C SER A 19 2.96 47.12 -26.65
N PHE A 20 3.69 48.18 -26.99
CA PHE A 20 3.13 49.52 -27.17
C PHE A 20 1.87 49.57 -28.06
N ASN A 21 0.86 50.26 -27.57
CA ASN A 21 -0.37 50.61 -28.28
C ASN A 21 -0.78 52.01 -27.81
N LYS A 22 -1.12 52.91 -28.75
CA LYS A 22 -1.45 54.31 -28.43
C LYS A 22 -2.59 54.51 -27.42
N VAL A 23 -3.42 53.49 -27.17
CA VAL A 23 -4.51 53.48 -26.19
C VAL A 23 -4.07 52.97 -24.81
N HIS A 24 -3.03 52.13 -24.72
CA HIS A 24 -2.49 51.68 -23.43
C HIS A 24 -1.53 52.73 -22.87
N LEU A 25 -1.75 53.13 -21.61
CA LEU A 25 -1.00 54.21 -20.96
C LEU A 25 0.10 53.70 -20.03
N GLU A 26 -0.01 52.50 -19.47
CA GLU A 26 0.94 51.95 -18.49
C GLU A 26 1.71 50.76 -19.06
N TYR A 27 3.00 50.67 -18.72
CA TYR A 27 3.93 49.66 -19.23
C TYR A 27 5.02 49.27 -18.21
N ASP A 28 5.35 47.99 -18.13
CA ASP A 28 6.53 47.50 -17.41
C ASP A 28 7.74 47.33 -18.34
N VAL A 29 8.94 47.56 -17.80
CA VAL A 29 10.19 47.09 -18.39
C VAL A 29 11.18 46.67 -17.30
N THR A 30 11.72 45.45 -17.39
CA THR A 30 12.80 44.96 -16.52
C THR A 30 14.10 44.84 -17.31
N VAL A 31 15.23 45.23 -16.71
CA VAL A 31 16.56 45.20 -17.33
C VAL A 31 17.63 44.60 -16.41
N PRO A 32 18.69 43.96 -16.96
CA PRO A 32 19.85 43.44 -16.22
C PRO A 32 20.53 44.47 -15.31
N SER A 33 21.28 43.96 -14.32
CA SER A 33 21.90 44.76 -13.26
C SER A 33 22.98 45.73 -13.76
N ASP A 34 23.57 45.49 -14.93
CA ASP A 34 24.53 46.40 -15.58
C ASP A 34 23.91 47.50 -16.46
N VAL A 35 22.58 47.50 -16.63
CA VAL A 35 21.87 48.55 -17.36
C VAL A 35 21.65 49.75 -16.45
N GLU A 36 22.65 50.63 -16.37
CA GLU A 36 22.60 51.85 -15.55
C GLU A 36 21.58 52.89 -16.06
N LYS A 37 21.18 52.82 -17.32
CA LYS A 37 20.20 53.72 -17.95
C LYS A 37 19.48 53.07 -19.12
N ILE A 38 18.29 53.58 -19.45
CA ILE A 38 17.51 53.22 -20.63
C ILE A 38 17.24 54.43 -21.52
N HIS A 39 17.31 54.22 -22.84
CA HIS A 39 16.95 55.21 -23.85
C HIS A 39 15.48 55.05 -24.26
N ILE A 40 14.74 56.15 -24.28
CA ILE A 40 13.31 56.21 -24.57
C ILE A 40 13.09 57.04 -25.82
N ASP A 41 12.51 56.41 -26.85
CA ASP A 41 12.30 57.00 -28.17
C ASP A 41 10.80 57.05 -28.51
N PRO A 42 10.06 58.06 -28.01
CA PRO A 42 8.68 58.33 -28.36
C PRO A 42 8.58 59.14 -29.66
N LEU A 43 7.45 58.98 -30.35
CA LEU A 43 7.04 59.76 -31.52
C LEU A 43 5.55 60.07 -31.39
N THR A 44 5.16 61.34 -31.56
CA THR A 44 3.75 61.79 -31.50
C THR A 44 2.98 61.42 -32.76
N SER A 45 1.67 61.21 -32.64
CA SER A 45 0.77 60.98 -33.78
C SER A 45 0.51 62.25 -34.59
N ASP A 46 0.50 63.41 -33.94
CA ASP A 46 0.44 64.73 -34.58
C ASP A 46 1.84 65.36 -34.63
N SER A 47 2.21 65.93 -35.78
CA SER A 47 3.45 66.71 -35.97
C SER A 47 3.44 68.06 -35.23
N GLY A 48 2.26 68.57 -34.86
CA GLY A 48 2.11 69.76 -34.01
C GLY A 48 2.14 69.45 -32.50
N ALA A 49 2.07 68.17 -32.11
CA ALA A 49 2.16 67.78 -30.70
C ALA A 49 3.61 67.71 -30.22
N SER A 50 3.80 67.95 -28.92
CA SER A 50 5.08 67.92 -28.21
C SER A 50 5.07 66.89 -27.09
N TYR A 51 6.23 66.53 -26.55
CA TYR A 51 6.31 65.66 -25.37
C TYR A 51 7.42 66.07 -24.41
N CYS A 52 7.30 65.65 -23.15
CA CYS A 52 8.29 65.79 -22.09
C CYS A 52 8.43 64.47 -21.32
N ILE A 53 9.65 64.10 -20.94
CA ILE A 53 9.95 62.85 -20.23
C ILE A 53 10.38 63.21 -18.80
N PHE A 54 9.57 62.80 -17.82
CA PHE A 54 9.84 62.97 -16.40
C PHE A 54 10.30 61.64 -15.80
N GLY A 55 11.42 61.65 -15.07
CA GLY A 55 12.05 60.46 -14.49
C GLY A 55 13.59 60.51 -14.52
N GLY A 56 14.15 61.27 -15.46
CA GLY A 56 15.57 61.61 -15.54
C GLY A 56 15.82 63.13 -15.44
N ASP A 57 16.83 63.62 -16.16
CA ASP A 57 17.18 65.05 -16.29
C ASP A 57 16.31 65.82 -17.32
N GLY A 58 15.29 65.16 -17.89
CA GLY A 58 14.48 65.65 -19.01
C GLY A 58 14.92 65.11 -20.38
N GLY A 59 16.06 64.42 -20.46
CA GLY A 59 16.54 63.78 -21.68
C GLY A 59 15.83 62.46 -22.02
N LYS A 60 16.18 61.89 -23.19
CA LYS A 60 15.74 60.55 -23.62
C LYS A 60 16.41 59.42 -22.84
N ASP A 61 17.53 59.67 -22.17
CA ASP A 61 18.30 58.70 -21.39
C ASP A 61 17.93 58.81 -19.91
N VAL A 62 17.18 57.85 -19.38
CA VAL A 62 16.76 57.85 -17.97
C VAL A 62 17.65 56.90 -17.15
N PRO A 63 18.35 57.38 -16.09
CA PRO A 63 19.17 56.54 -15.22
C PRO A 63 18.31 55.70 -14.27
N LEU A 64 18.72 54.45 -14.03
CA LEU A 64 17.98 53.48 -13.22
C LEU A 64 18.73 53.10 -11.94
N LYS A 65 18.01 53.17 -10.82
CA LYS A 65 18.51 52.76 -9.50
C LYS A 65 18.53 51.23 -9.40
N GLU A 66 19.68 50.68 -9.00
CA GLU A 66 19.85 49.24 -8.82
C GLU A 66 18.85 48.66 -7.79
N GLY A 67 18.24 47.52 -8.12
CA GLY A 67 17.27 46.82 -7.27
C GLY A 67 15.90 47.49 -7.12
N ALA A 68 15.66 48.63 -7.79
CA ALA A 68 14.46 49.44 -7.63
C ALA A 68 13.68 49.61 -8.94
N VAL A 69 12.40 49.95 -8.82
CA VAL A 69 11.58 50.48 -9.90
C VAL A 69 11.81 51.99 -9.98
N THR A 70 11.96 52.50 -11.21
CA THR A 70 12.01 53.92 -11.53
C THR A 70 10.79 54.24 -12.38
N ASP A 71 9.86 55.04 -11.86
CA ASP A 71 8.64 55.42 -12.58
C ASP A 71 8.93 56.58 -13.52
N ILE A 72 8.55 56.43 -14.79
CA ILE A 72 8.86 57.38 -15.85
C ILE A 72 7.56 57.82 -16.51
N LYS A 73 7.23 59.11 -16.41
CA LYS A 73 6.04 59.72 -17.01
C LYS A 73 6.42 60.44 -18.30
N ILE A 74 5.85 60.03 -19.42
CA ILE A 74 5.90 60.75 -20.69
C ILE A 74 4.61 61.54 -20.81
N GLU A 75 4.73 62.86 -20.77
CA GLU A 75 3.64 63.79 -21.01
C GLU A 75 3.62 64.18 -22.49
N VAL A 76 2.45 64.13 -23.12
CA VAL A 76 2.25 64.49 -24.53
C VAL A 76 1.20 65.58 -24.61
N THR A 77 1.52 66.69 -25.27
CA THR A 77 0.68 67.90 -25.32
C THR A 77 0.43 68.30 -26.76
N SER A 78 -0.83 68.34 -27.18
CA SER A 78 -1.26 68.76 -28.52
C SER A 78 -1.35 70.29 -28.66
N GLU A 79 -1.54 70.77 -29.90
CA GLU A 79 -1.54 72.22 -30.23
C GLU A 79 -2.58 73.05 -29.46
N ASP A 80 -3.69 72.42 -29.07
CA ASP A 80 -4.79 73.00 -28.30
C ASP A 80 -4.53 73.05 -26.78
N GLY A 81 -3.43 72.44 -26.32
CA GLY A 81 -3.11 72.29 -24.89
C GLY A 81 -3.74 71.07 -24.22
N THR A 82 -4.38 70.16 -24.98
CA THR A 82 -4.85 68.87 -24.42
C THR A 82 -3.65 67.96 -24.12
N ILE A 83 -3.67 67.32 -22.94
CA ILE A 83 -2.52 66.56 -22.41
C ILE A 83 -2.89 65.08 -22.19
N LYS A 84 -1.97 64.18 -22.57
CA LYS A 84 -2.00 62.74 -22.24
C LYS A 84 -0.75 62.34 -21.47
N HIS A 85 -0.83 61.23 -20.73
CA HIS A 85 0.27 60.68 -19.95
C HIS A 85 0.45 59.20 -20.30
N TYR A 86 1.69 58.80 -20.55
CA TYR A 86 2.12 57.40 -20.63
C TYR A 86 3.13 57.15 -19.51
N PHE A 87 3.02 56.03 -18.81
CA PHE A 87 3.87 55.63 -17.69
C PHE A 87 4.68 54.38 -18.04
N ILE A 88 5.95 54.38 -17.65
CA ILE A 88 6.85 53.22 -17.78
C ILE A 88 7.44 52.93 -16.39
N HIS A 89 7.18 51.75 -15.87
CA HIS A 89 7.73 51.24 -14.62
C HIS A 89 9.03 50.48 -14.93
N ALA A 90 10.17 51.16 -14.80
CA ALA A 90 11.47 50.63 -15.21
C ALA A 90 12.23 50.00 -14.02
N LYS A 91 12.24 48.67 -13.94
CA LYS A 91 12.97 47.92 -12.91
C LYS A 91 14.37 47.53 -13.38
N ARG A 92 15.40 48.01 -12.69
CA ARG A 92 16.77 47.49 -12.82
C ARG A 92 16.99 46.43 -11.74
N LEU A 93 17.41 45.23 -12.15
CA LEU A 93 17.75 44.14 -11.22
C LEU A 93 18.95 44.53 -10.34
N SER A 94 19.12 43.88 -9.17
CA SER A 94 20.34 44.04 -8.38
C SER A 94 21.39 43.02 -8.78
N ALA A 95 22.67 43.40 -8.75
CA ALA A 95 23.76 42.48 -9.09
C ALA A 95 23.92 41.34 -8.08
N LYS A 96 23.21 41.43 -6.94
CA LYS A 96 23.14 40.46 -5.83
C LYS A 96 21.96 39.50 -5.95
N ASP A 97 21.09 39.67 -6.96
CA ASP A 97 19.90 38.87 -7.16
C ASP A 97 20.26 37.46 -7.66
N ALA A 98 20.01 36.43 -6.86
CA ALA A 98 20.38 35.04 -7.17
C ALA A 98 19.17 34.11 -7.43
N PHE A 99 18.05 34.62 -7.94
CA PHE A 99 16.84 33.82 -8.19
C PHE A 99 16.64 33.43 -9.67
N LEU A 100 15.76 32.46 -9.92
CA LEU A 100 15.25 32.13 -11.27
C LEU A 100 13.90 32.82 -11.52
N ASN A 101 13.63 33.17 -12.77
CA ASN A 101 12.30 33.58 -13.25
C ASN A 101 11.46 32.40 -13.75
N ASP A 102 12.10 31.33 -14.25
CA ASP A 102 11.43 30.15 -14.79
C ASP A 102 12.35 28.91 -14.64
N LEU A 103 11.75 27.72 -14.58
CA LEU A 103 12.43 26.44 -14.49
C LEU A 103 11.64 25.34 -15.22
N GLN A 104 11.95 25.15 -16.51
CA GLN A 104 11.25 24.17 -17.34
C GLN A 104 11.96 22.81 -17.39
N PHE A 105 11.18 21.74 -17.52
CA PHE A 105 11.65 20.36 -17.67
C PHE A 105 11.34 19.83 -19.08
N SER A 106 12.15 18.91 -19.60
CA SER A 106 11.92 18.31 -20.92
C SER A 106 10.75 17.31 -20.96
N VAL A 107 10.39 16.73 -19.82
CA VAL A 107 9.26 15.83 -19.59
C VAL A 107 8.80 16.03 -18.13
N GLY A 108 7.51 15.95 -17.87
CA GLY A 108 6.92 16.10 -16.53
C GLY A 108 6.71 17.56 -16.12
N ASN A 109 6.03 17.76 -15.00
CA ASN A 109 5.71 19.06 -14.41
C ASN A 109 6.26 19.14 -12.98
N LEU A 110 6.64 20.35 -12.55
CA LEU A 110 6.96 20.62 -11.15
C LEU A 110 5.68 20.63 -10.30
N ASN A 111 5.80 20.10 -9.08
CA ASN A 111 4.80 20.18 -8.04
C ASN A 111 5.48 20.65 -6.72
N PRO A 112 5.14 21.85 -6.19
CA PRO A 112 4.19 22.83 -6.73
C PRO A 112 4.64 23.41 -8.08
N ALA A 113 3.78 24.18 -8.74
CA ALA A 113 4.18 24.98 -9.90
C ALA A 113 5.32 25.95 -9.52
N PHE A 114 6.16 26.33 -10.49
CA PHE A 114 7.36 27.10 -10.21
C PHE A 114 7.05 28.49 -9.64
N ASP A 115 7.69 28.81 -8.52
CA ASP A 115 7.69 30.09 -7.82
C ASP A 115 9.15 30.45 -7.43
N PRO A 116 9.65 31.67 -7.72
CA PRO A 116 11.03 32.06 -7.43
C PRO A 116 11.48 31.92 -5.97
N ASP A 117 10.57 31.91 -4.99
CA ASP A 117 10.86 31.81 -3.56
C ASP A 117 10.58 30.41 -2.97
N VAL A 118 9.90 29.53 -3.69
CA VAL A 118 9.86 28.09 -3.35
C VAL A 118 11.16 27.43 -3.80
N LEU A 119 11.91 26.87 -2.84
CA LEU A 119 13.22 26.24 -3.06
C LEU A 119 13.21 24.72 -3.16
N SER A 120 12.08 24.06 -2.88
CA SER A 120 11.96 22.60 -2.89
C SER A 120 10.76 22.17 -3.73
N TYR A 121 11.00 21.23 -4.65
CA TYR A 121 10.01 20.73 -5.61
C TYR A 121 10.05 19.21 -5.72
N SER A 122 8.93 18.65 -6.16
CA SER A 122 8.84 17.28 -6.65
C SER A 122 8.53 17.25 -8.15
N CYS A 123 9.05 16.26 -8.87
CA CYS A 123 8.69 15.99 -10.26
C CYS A 123 8.49 14.48 -10.45
N LEU A 124 7.31 14.06 -10.88
CA LEU A 124 6.99 12.65 -11.14
C LEU A 124 7.11 12.34 -12.64
N LEU A 125 7.91 11.33 -12.98
CA LEU A 125 8.22 10.95 -14.35
C LEU A 125 7.80 9.50 -14.67
N PRO A 126 7.47 9.21 -15.95
CA PRO A 126 7.29 7.84 -16.43
C PRO A 126 8.50 6.93 -16.14
N CYS A 127 8.27 5.63 -15.95
CA CYS A 127 9.31 4.69 -15.53
C CYS A 127 10.47 4.57 -16.55
N ASN A 128 10.18 4.75 -17.84
CA ASN A 128 11.16 4.67 -18.94
C ASN A 128 12.05 5.92 -19.10
N VAL A 129 11.74 7.04 -18.45
CA VAL A 129 12.52 8.29 -18.58
C VAL A 129 13.82 8.17 -17.77
N ALA A 130 14.90 7.74 -18.43
CA ALA A 130 16.21 7.54 -17.80
C ALA A 130 17.09 8.80 -17.71
N GLN A 131 16.69 9.89 -18.37
CA GLN A 131 17.38 11.19 -18.33
C GLN A 131 16.39 12.33 -18.57
N VAL A 132 16.71 13.53 -18.10
CA VAL A 132 15.90 14.75 -18.24
C VAL A 132 16.78 15.95 -18.55
N VAL A 133 16.28 16.94 -19.30
CA VAL A 133 16.97 18.21 -19.56
C VAL A 133 16.23 19.34 -18.84
N LEU A 134 16.92 20.05 -17.95
CA LEU A 134 16.41 21.22 -17.26
C LEU A 134 16.79 22.51 -18.01
N LYS A 135 15.86 23.46 -18.04
CA LYS A 135 16.01 24.80 -18.61
C LYS A 135 15.64 25.86 -17.56
N PRO A 136 16.50 26.10 -16.55
CA PRO A 136 16.40 27.27 -15.70
C PRO A 136 16.61 28.56 -16.50
N VAL A 137 15.89 29.63 -16.15
CA VAL A 137 16.03 30.97 -16.71
C VAL A 137 16.26 31.96 -15.57
N ALA A 138 17.45 32.57 -15.52
CA ALA A 138 17.71 33.69 -14.62
C ALA A 138 17.18 35.02 -15.21
N PRO A 139 16.78 35.99 -14.38
CA PRO A 139 16.33 37.31 -14.85
C PRO A 139 17.48 38.16 -15.42
N ASP A 140 18.69 37.98 -14.90
CA ASP A 140 19.92 38.60 -15.40
C ASP A 140 20.77 37.56 -16.16
N THR A 141 21.18 37.90 -17.37
CA THR A 141 22.06 37.09 -18.22
C THR A 141 23.46 36.87 -17.67
N LYS A 142 23.88 37.61 -16.64
CA LYS A 142 25.18 37.46 -15.97
C LYS A 142 25.15 36.49 -14.78
N ASN A 143 23.98 36.10 -14.30
CA ASN A 143 23.86 35.11 -13.23
C ASN A 143 24.40 33.75 -13.72
N VAL A 144 25.29 33.15 -12.93
CA VAL A 144 25.84 31.83 -13.25
C VAL A 144 24.91 30.76 -12.71
N VAL A 145 24.23 30.05 -13.61
CA VAL A 145 23.34 28.92 -13.27
C VAL A 145 24.03 27.60 -13.60
N LEU A 146 23.96 26.63 -12.69
CA LEU A 146 24.45 25.27 -12.86
C LEU A 146 23.36 24.25 -12.46
N VAL A 147 23.28 23.13 -13.19
CA VAL A 147 22.37 22.01 -12.93
C VAL A 147 23.21 20.79 -12.57
N CYS A 148 23.12 20.30 -11.32
CA CYS A 148 23.99 19.26 -10.76
C CYS A 148 25.50 19.54 -10.95
N GLY A 149 25.89 20.83 -11.00
CA GLY A 149 27.26 21.28 -11.27
C GLY A 149 27.62 21.49 -12.75
N GLU A 150 26.78 21.05 -13.68
CA GLU A 150 26.96 21.19 -15.14
C GLU A 150 26.18 22.38 -15.71
N LYS A 151 26.43 22.71 -16.99
CA LYS A 151 25.74 23.83 -17.66
C LYS A 151 24.27 23.49 -17.99
N PRO A 152 23.32 24.44 -17.85
CA PRO A 152 21.94 24.27 -18.30
C PRO A 152 21.82 23.72 -19.73
N GLY A 153 20.88 22.81 -19.95
CA GLY A 153 20.67 22.14 -21.23
C GLY A 153 21.40 20.79 -21.41
N THR A 154 22.34 20.41 -20.53
CA THR A 154 22.90 19.04 -20.53
C THR A 154 21.88 18.02 -20.02
N PRO A 155 21.76 16.81 -20.61
CA PRO A 155 20.94 15.74 -20.05
C PRO A 155 21.46 15.25 -18.70
N THR A 156 20.64 15.39 -17.66
CA THR A 156 20.87 14.82 -16.32
C THR A 156 20.37 13.38 -16.30
N ALA A 157 21.27 12.43 -16.06
CA ALA A 157 20.91 11.02 -15.89
C ALA A 157 20.16 10.80 -14.57
N LEU A 158 19.17 9.90 -14.57
CA LEU A 158 18.31 9.62 -13.43
C LEU A 158 18.54 8.22 -12.86
N ASN A 159 18.50 8.10 -11.53
CA ASN A 159 18.39 6.82 -10.81
C ASN A 159 17.05 6.13 -11.16
N VAL A 160 16.76 4.97 -10.56
CA VAL A 160 15.57 4.16 -10.92
C VAL A 160 14.37 4.38 -10.02
N GLY A 161 14.57 4.87 -8.79
CA GLY A 161 13.52 5.38 -7.92
C GLY A 161 13.52 6.90 -7.84
N GLU A 162 14.60 7.49 -7.30
CA GLU A 162 14.62 8.90 -6.89
C GLU A 162 15.98 9.54 -7.16
N THR A 163 15.96 10.74 -7.75
CA THR A 163 17.15 11.53 -8.06
C THR A 163 16.96 12.96 -7.55
N ASN A 164 17.74 13.35 -6.56
CA ASN A 164 17.82 14.74 -6.14
C ASN A 164 18.61 15.53 -7.19
N VAL A 165 17.97 16.55 -7.77
CA VAL A 165 18.56 17.43 -8.80
C VAL A 165 18.68 18.83 -8.20
N SER A 166 19.91 19.34 -8.09
CA SER A 166 20.17 20.71 -7.65
C SER A 166 20.31 21.67 -8.83
N VAL A 167 19.73 22.86 -8.70
CA VAL A 167 19.95 23.99 -9.59
C VAL A 167 20.51 25.13 -8.75
N GLU A 168 21.82 25.35 -8.85
CA GLU A 168 22.50 26.48 -8.19
C GLU A 168 22.44 27.72 -9.07
N VAL A 169 21.98 28.84 -8.51
CA VAL A 169 22.10 30.16 -9.11
C VAL A 169 23.07 30.98 -8.27
N THR A 170 24.08 31.55 -8.93
CA THR A 170 24.99 32.54 -8.34
C THR A 170 24.67 33.91 -8.92
N SER A 171 24.63 34.94 -8.07
CA SER A 171 24.37 36.32 -8.48
C SER A 171 25.44 36.86 -9.46
N ALA A 172 25.09 37.88 -10.25
CA ALA A 172 26.00 38.51 -11.21
C ALA A 172 27.28 39.09 -10.59
N ASP A 173 27.25 39.49 -9.32
CA ASP A 173 28.41 39.95 -8.55
C ASP A 173 29.15 38.82 -7.79
N GLY A 174 28.64 37.59 -7.81
CA GLY A 174 29.20 36.44 -7.10
C GLY A 174 28.99 36.42 -5.58
N SER A 175 28.32 37.42 -4.99
CA SER A 175 28.17 37.54 -3.53
C SER A 175 27.14 36.58 -2.93
N ASN A 176 26.11 36.23 -3.69
CA ASN A 176 24.97 35.43 -3.24
C ASN A 176 24.79 34.14 -4.06
N LYS A 177 24.25 33.11 -3.40
CA LYS A 177 23.75 31.90 -4.04
C LYS A 177 22.35 31.55 -3.55
N LYS A 178 21.50 31.05 -4.45
CA LYS A 178 20.22 30.39 -4.14
C LYS A 178 20.24 29.01 -4.82
N THR A 179 19.84 27.97 -4.10
CA THR A 179 19.80 26.60 -4.63
C THR A 179 18.37 26.10 -4.63
N TYR A 180 17.86 25.76 -5.81
CA TYR A 180 16.59 25.09 -5.98
C TYR A 180 16.84 23.58 -6.01
N VAL A 181 16.05 22.83 -5.26
CA VAL A 181 16.19 21.37 -5.09
C VAL A 181 14.94 20.70 -5.64
N ILE A 182 15.12 19.74 -6.55
CA ILE A 182 14.03 19.02 -7.19
C ILE A 182 14.22 17.52 -6.97
N ASP A 183 13.30 16.89 -6.23
CA ASP A 183 13.24 15.45 -6.09
C ASP A 183 12.53 14.85 -7.30
N VAL A 184 13.32 14.36 -8.25
CA VAL A 184 12.85 13.73 -9.49
C VAL A 184 12.62 12.25 -9.24
N ILE A 185 11.35 11.85 -9.21
CA ILE A 185 10.90 10.48 -8.93
C ILE A 185 10.46 9.84 -10.24
N ARG A 186 11.00 8.67 -10.58
CA ARG A 186 10.45 7.83 -11.66
C ARG A 186 9.43 6.88 -11.08
N LYS A 187 8.33 6.63 -11.80
CA LYS A 187 7.36 5.58 -11.42
C LYS A 187 8.07 4.21 -11.33
N GLN A 188 7.70 3.41 -10.32
CA GLN A 188 8.20 2.05 -10.16
C GLN A 188 7.83 1.18 -11.37
N ILE A 189 8.69 0.21 -11.73
CA ILE A 189 8.36 -0.84 -12.71
C ILE A 189 7.15 -1.65 -12.18
N PRO A 190 6.02 -1.71 -12.90
CA PRO A 190 4.77 -2.37 -12.46
C PRO A 190 4.74 -3.90 -12.65
N ARG A 191 5.87 -4.54 -12.95
CA ARG A 191 5.98 -6.00 -13.11
C ARG A 191 7.07 -6.52 -12.17
N PHE A 192 6.95 -7.75 -11.70
CA PHE A 192 8.00 -8.37 -10.88
C PHE A 192 9.32 -8.42 -11.68
N VAL A 193 10.41 -7.98 -11.05
CA VAL A 193 11.76 -8.01 -11.61
C VAL A 193 12.60 -8.99 -10.81
N LYS A 194 13.12 -10.01 -11.49
CA LYS A 194 14.04 -11.00 -10.92
C LYS A 194 15.48 -10.58 -11.21
N LEU A 195 16.25 -10.27 -10.16
CA LEU A 195 17.71 -10.10 -10.27
C LEU A 195 18.35 -11.45 -10.61
N THR A 196 19.36 -11.46 -11.48
CA THR A 196 19.96 -12.70 -11.99
C THR A 196 21.09 -13.24 -11.09
N ASP A 197 21.62 -12.42 -10.19
CA ASP A 197 22.57 -12.83 -9.16
C ASP A 197 21.84 -13.07 -7.83
N GLU A 198 21.98 -14.27 -7.25
CA GLU A 198 21.27 -14.68 -6.03
C GLU A 198 21.69 -13.89 -4.78
N LYS A 199 22.92 -13.34 -4.74
CA LYS A 199 23.41 -12.52 -3.62
C LYS A 199 22.83 -11.11 -3.71
N LEU A 200 22.86 -10.51 -4.90
CA LEU A 200 22.20 -9.22 -5.14
C LEU A 200 20.69 -9.31 -4.97
N ALA A 201 20.07 -10.45 -5.34
CA ALA A 201 18.67 -10.73 -5.01
C ALA A 201 18.43 -10.73 -3.48
N LYS A 202 19.31 -11.36 -2.69
CA LYS A 202 19.20 -11.36 -1.22
C LYS A 202 19.40 -9.96 -0.60
N GLU A 203 20.30 -9.14 -1.16
CA GLU A 203 20.67 -7.81 -0.66
C GLU A 203 19.66 -6.71 -1.05
N TYR A 204 19.20 -6.71 -2.31
CA TYR A 204 18.40 -5.61 -2.88
C TYR A 204 16.89 -5.87 -2.88
N GLU A 205 16.41 -7.01 -2.40
CA GLU A 205 14.98 -7.30 -2.28
C GLU A 205 14.36 -6.63 -1.04
N CYS A 206 13.32 -5.84 -1.25
CA CYS A 206 12.58 -5.19 -0.19
C CYS A 206 11.93 -6.22 0.76
N PRO A 207 12.03 -6.04 2.09
CA PRO A 207 11.41 -6.91 3.10
C PRO A 207 9.92 -7.20 2.93
N PHE A 208 9.17 -6.30 2.29
CA PHE A 208 7.71 -6.41 2.13
C PHE A 208 7.29 -6.79 0.71
N THR A 209 7.69 -6.02 -0.30
CA THR A 209 7.24 -6.21 -1.70
C THR A 209 7.76 -7.49 -2.35
N LEU A 210 8.79 -8.12 -1.76
CA LEU A 210 9.56 -9.21 -2.35
C LEU A 210 10.02 -8.92 -3.80
N SER A 211 10.32 -7.65 -4.06
CA SER A 211 10.86 -7.16 -5.33
C SER A 211 12.05 -6.25 -5.04
N ALA A 212 12.80 -5.85 -6.06
CA ALA A 212 13.88 -4.88 -5.90
C ALA A 212 13.37 -3.62 -5.15
N LEU A 213 14.19 -3.12 -4.23
CA LEU A 213 13.93 -1.89 -3.48
C LEU A 213 13.65 -0.72 -4.45
N TYR A 214 12.60 0.05 -4.14
CA TYR A 214 12.19 1.22 -4.91
C TYR A 214 12.21 2.44 -4.01
N ARG A 215 13.02 3.44 -4.35
CA ARG A 215 13.35 4.59 -3.50
C ARG A 215 13.86 4.08 -2.13
N PRO A 216 15.05 3.44 -2.08
CA PRO A 216 15.51 2.74 -0.88
C PRO A 216 15.69 3.68 0.32
N ILE A 217 15.05 3.33 1.43
CA ILE A 217 15.17 3.98 2.72
C ILE A 217 15.88 3.05 3.69
N THR A 218 17.08 3.42 4.11
CA THR A 218 17.91 2.67 5.07
C THR A 218 17.69 3.23 6.48
N ILE A 219 17.47 2.36 7.47
CA ILE A 219 17.29 2.76 8.88
C ILE A 219 18.65 3.11 9.50
N ARG A 220 18.81 4.37 9.95
CA ARG A 220 20.03 4.84 10.63
C ARG A 220 20.35 4.00 11.87
N GLY A 221 21.57 3.48 11.94
CA GLY A 221 22.05 2.70 13.09
C GLY A 221 21.61 1.22 13.12
N SER A 222 20.81 0.76 12.16
CA SER A 222 20.42 -0.65 12.08
C SER A 222 21.62 -1.57 11.81
N ASN A 223 21.68 -2.68 12.55
CA ASN A 223 22.67 -3.75 12.37
C ASN A 223 22.00 -5.13 12.56
N PRO A 224 21.84 -5.97 11.52
CA PRO A 224 22.20 -5.70 10.12
C PRO A 224 21.45 -4.48 9.56
N LYS A 225 21.95 -3.91 8.45
CA LYS A 225 21.29 -2.78 7.80
C LYS A 225 19.89 -3.18 7.32
N ASN A 226 18.87 -2.56 7.89
CA ASN A 226 17.49 -2.71 7.46
C ASN A 226 17.17 -1.60 6.45
N THR A 227 16.71 -2.01 5.25
CA THR A 227 16.38 -1.11 4.15
C THR A 227 15.07 -1.53 3.51
N TYR A 228 14.22 -0.54 3.19
CA TYR A 228 12.86 -0.73 2.69
C TYR A 228 12.58 0.16 1.48
N SER A 229 11.55 -0.15 0.69
CA SER A 229 11.04 0.77 -0.34
C SER A 229 10.29 1.91 0.35
N ALA A 230 10.55 3.17 -0.02
CA ALA A 230 9.98 4.34 0.67
C ALA A 230 8.47 4.24 0.92
N PRO A 231 7.60 3.92 -0.08
CA PRO A 231 6.15 3.92 0.14
C PRO A 231 5.69 2.96 1.24
N ASN A 232 6.40 1.85 1.46
CA ASN A 232 6.00 0.84 2.44
C ASN A 232 6.49 1.13 3.86
N ILE A 233 7.67 1.72 4.01
CA ILE A 233 8.14 2.15 5.35
C ILE A 233 7.50 3.47 5.77
N ASP A 234 7.23 4.39 4.84
CA ASP A 234 6.47 5.62 5.12
C ASP A 234 4.98 5.31 5.44
N GLU A 235 4.45 4.16 4.98
CA GLU A 235 3.15 3.61 5.41
C GLU A 235 3.23 3.03 6.83
N LYS A 236 4.08 2.02 7.06
CA LYS A 236 4.16 1.35 8.38
C LYS A 236 4.60 2.29 9.50
N THR A 237 5.43 3.30 9.21
CA THR A 237 5.84 4.31 10.19
C THR A 237 4.89 5.51 10.31
N ARG A 238 3.71 5.49 9.66
CA ARG A 238 2.70 6.54 9.74
C ARG A 238 2.10 6.68 11.15
N LYS A 239 1.83 5.55 11.81
CA LYS A 239 1.28 5.48 13.18
C LYS A 239 2.27 5.01 14.23
N SER A 240 3.09 4.00 13.92
CA SER A 240 4.10 3.47 14.83
C SER A 240 5.48 4.05 14.52
N LYS A 241 6.34 4.25 15.52
CA LYS A 241 7.73 4.67 15.32
C LYS A 241 8.70 3.54 15.68
N ILE A 242 8.54 2.39 15.02
CA ILE A 242 9.41 1.22 15.16
C ILE A 242 9.93 0.75 13.80
N ASP A 243 11.14 0.19 13.77
CA ASP A 243 11.72 -0.51 12.62
C ASP A 243 11.09 -1.91 12.52
N PRO A 244 10.26 -2.21 11.50
CA PRO A 244 9.43 -3.42 11.50
C PRO A 244 10.20 -4.76 11.62
N LEU A 245 11.43 -4.84 11.11
CA LEU A 245 12.25 -6.05 11.17
C LEU A 245 12.92 -6.28 12.53
N SER A 246 13.29 -5.22 13.26
CA SER A 246 13.96 -5.35 14.57
C SER A 246 13.02 -5.18 15.75
N GLY A 247 11.89 -4.46 15.58
CA GLY A 247 11.01 -4.02 16.66
C GLY A 247 11.54 -2.82 17.45
N MET A 248 12.72 -2.30 17.12
CA MET A 248 13.37 -1.21 17.84
C MET A 248 12.70 0.15 17.53
N PRO A 249 12.59 1.07 18.52
CA PRO A 249 12.13 2.43 18.28
C PRO A 249 12.98 3.22 17.27
N LEU A 250 12.33 4.07 16.49
CA LEU A 250 12.93 4.93 15.47
C LEU A 250 13.22 6.33 16.05
N GLY A 251 14.50 6.63 16.30
CA GLY A 251 14.95 7.97 16.70
C GLY A 251 14.69 9.04 15.64
N LYS A 252 14.70 10.33 16.04
CA LYS A 252 14.21 11.47 15.23
C LYS A 252 14.71 11.49 13.77
N ASP A 253 16.00 11.21 13.54
CA ASP A 253 16.63 11.21 12.20
C ASP A 253 16.81 9.81 11.59
N TRP A 254 15.94 8.84 11.90
CA TRP A 254 16.07 7.43 11.46
C TRP A 254 16.14 7.23 9.94
N ARG A 255 15.52 8.12 9.15
CA ARG A 255 15.29 7.95 7.72
C ARG A 255 16.50 8.39 6.90
N ILE A 256 17.12 7.47 6.17
CA ILE A 256 18.19 7.78 5.19
C ILE A 256 17.70 7.42 3.79
N VAL A 257 17.64 8.39 2.88
CA VAL A 257 17.40 8.13 1.44
C VAL A 257 18.72 7.63 0.82
N ASP A 258 18.75 6.39 0.38
CA ASP A 258 19.98 5.68 0.00
C ASP A 258 20.24 5.75 -1.52
N TYR A 259 20.50 6.97 -2.02
CA TYR A 259 20.74 7.23 -3.44
C TYR A 259 21.88 6.39 -4.04
N GLU A 260 22.89 6.02 -3.24
CA GLU A 260 23.98 5.16 -3.68
C GLU A 260 23.57 3.69 -3.80
N LEU A 261 22.62 3.23 -2.98
CA LEU A 261 22.00 1.92 -3.18
C LEU A 261 21.07 1.92 -4.41
N ASP A 262 20.30 2.99 -4.67
CA ASP A 262 19.46 3.10 -5.88
C ASP A 262 20.31 3.03 -7.17
N LYS A 263 21.50 3.68 -7.17
CA LYS A 263 22.51 3.55 -8.25
C LYS A 263 23.06 2.13 -8.40
N LYS A 264 23.30 1.40 -7.30
CA LYS A 264 23.78 0.01 -7.35
C LYS A 264 22.72 -0.97 -7.85
N ILE A 265 21.46 -0.76 -7.47
CA ILE A 265 20.31 -1.51 -7.98
C ILE A 265 20.17 -1.25 -9.47
N ALA A 266 20.25 0.01 -9.91
CA ALA A 266 20.13 0.43 -11.30
C ALA A 266 21.08 -0.31 -12.27
N VAL A 267 22.30 -0.67 -11.82
CA VAL A 267 23.29 -1.40 -12.64
C VAL A 267 23.25 -2.93 -12.48
N ALA A 268 22.43 -3.46 -11.57
CA ALA A 268 22.31 -4.91 -11.37
C ALA A 268 21.65 -5.60 -12.57
N MET A 269 22.16 -6.77 -12.96
CA MET A 269 21.56 -7.57 -14.04
C MET A 269 20.25 -8.22 -13.58
N ALA A 270 19.24 -8.11 -14.43
CA ALA A 270 17.86 -8.36 -14.08
C ALA A 270 17.03 -8.80 -15.30
N THR A 271 15.91 -9.48 -15.05
CA THR A 271 14.93 -9.88 -16.07
C THR A 271 13.51 -9.74 -15.53
N ILE A 272 12.53 -9.59 -16.43
CA ILE A 272 11.10 -9.60 -16.13
C ILE A 272 10.53 -10.96 -16.56
N PRO A 273 10.08 -11.82 -15.61
CA PRO A 273 9.33 -13.03 -15.93
C PRO A 273 7.97 -12.70 -16.56
N LEU A 274 7.57 -13.51 -17.54
CA LEU A 274 6.37 -13.25 -18.35
C LEU A 274 5.27 -14.28 -18.10
N THR A 275 4.02 -13.88 -18.35
CA THR A 275 2.83 -14.69 -18.07
C THR A 275 2.73 -15.98 -18.89
N ASN A 276 3.39 -16.02 -20.05
CA ASN A 276 3.56 -17.20 -20.91
C ASN A 276 4.77 -18.10 -20.52
N GLY A 277 5.33 -17.93 -19.32
CA GLY A 277 6.44 -18.74 -18.79
C GLY A 277 7.82 -18.41 -19.35
N LYS A 278 7.91 -17.47 -20.30
CA LYS A 278 9.19 -16.92 -20.77
C LYS A 278 9.71 -15.86 -19.81
N SER A 279 10.82 -15.23 -20.14
CA SER A 279 11.32 -14.03 -19.47
C SER A 279 11.95 -13.11 -20.52
N LEU A 280 12.07 -11.82 -20.22
CA LEU A 280 12.83 -10.88 -21.05
C LEU A 280 14.33 -11.24 -21.05
N ASP A 281 15.07 -10.92 -22.11
CA ASP A 281 16.52 -11.07 -22.10
C ASP A 281 17.16 -10.24 -20.97
N PRO A 282 18.16 -10.77 -20.22
CA PRO A 282 18.74 -10.05 -19.10
C PRO A 282 19.40 -8.72 -19.50
N ALA A 283 19.00 -7.63 -18.83
CA ALA A 283 19.53 -6.28 -19.00
C ALA A 283 19.85 -5.66 -17.63
N LYS A 284 20.39 -4.43 -17.58
CA LYS A 284 20.50 -3.72 -16.29
C LYS A 284 19.11 -3.30 -15.82
N PHE A 285 18.90 -3.25 -14.51
CA PHE A 285 17.61 -2.85 -13.92
C PHE A 285 17.09 -1.50 -14.44
N SER A 286 17.99 -0.52 -14.67
CA SER A 286 17.63 0.79 -15.25
C SER A 286 17.18 0.76 -16.71
N GLU A 287 17.60 -0.25 -17.47
CA GLU A 287 17.33 -0.44 -18.89
C GLU A 287 16.01 -1.18 -19.12
N LEU A 288 15.59 -2.06 -18.20
CA LEU A 288 14.34 -2.83 -18.28
C LEU A 288 13.11 -1.95 -18.53
N ALA A 289 13.03 -0.77 -17.91
CA ALA A 289 11.89 0.13 -18.06
C ALA A 289 11.71 0.66 -19.50
N SER A 290 12.76 0.65 -20.34
CA SER A 290 12.64 0.99 -21.77
C SER A 290 12.02 -0.12 -22.61
N GLN A 291 12.06 -1.37 -22.12
CA GLN A 291 11.61 -2.57 -22.84
C GLN A 291 10.25 -3.06 -22.35
N ILE A 292 9.72 -2.51 -21.25
CA ILE A 292 8.54 -3.03 -20.54
C ILE A 292 7.27 -3.15 -21.40
N GLU A 293 7.11 -2.30 -22.42
CA GLU A 293 5.97 -2.39 -23.34
C GLU A 293 5.99 -3.71 -24.14
N SER A 294 7.17 -4.25 -24.46
CA SER A 294 7.33 -5.56 -25.11
C SER A 294 7.02 -6.74 -24.19
N CYS A 295 6.94 -6.53 -22.87
CA CYS A 295 6.50 -7.53 -21.90
C CYS A 295 4.97 -7.73 -21.87
N ASN A 296 4.21 -6.85 -22.53
CA ASN A 296 2.75 -6.97 -22.62
C ASN A 296 2.36 -8.11 -23.58
N ILE A 297 1.74 -9.15 -23.03
CA ILE A 297 1.31 -10.33 -23.81
C ILE A 297 -0.18 -10.21 -24.12
N ALA A 298 -0.54 -10.37 -25.39
CA ALA A 298 -1.94 -10.53 -25.78
C ALA A 298 -2.49 -11.81 -25.11
N PRO A 299 -3.49 -11.71 -24.21
CA PRO A 299 -3.95 -12.86 -23.43
C PRO A 299 -4.63 -13.90 -24.34
N THR A 300 -4.34 -15.18 -24.08
CA THR A 300 -4.96 -16.31 -24.79
C THR A 300 -6.41 -16.49 -24.35
N VAL A 301 -7.31 -15.67 -24.92
CA VAL A 301 -8.75 -15.75 -24.72
C VAL A 301 -9.27 -17.12 -25.16
N ALA A 302 -9.64 -17.97 -24.20
CA ALA A 302 -10.30 -19.24 -24.49
C ALA A 302 -11.70 -18.98 -25.06
N ASP A 303 -12.00 -19.53 -26.24
CA ASP A 303 -13.34 -19.46 -26.82
C ASP A 303 -14.30 -20.35 -26.03
N VAL A 304 -15.38 -19.72 -25.54
CA VAL A 304 -16.44 -20.37 -24.74
C VAL A 304 -17.82 -20.25 -25.39
N THR A 305 -17.89 -19.81 -26.66
CA THR A 305 -19.14 -19.47 -27.39
C THR A 305 -20.19 -20.59 -27.41
N ASP A 306 -19.74 -21.84 -27.37
CA ASP A 306 -20.60 -23.03 -27.34
C ASP A 306 -20.67 -23.72 -25.96
N LYS A 307 -19.80 -23.34 -25.02
CA LYS A 307 -19.55 -24.10 -23.79
C LYS A 307 -20.69 -24.00 -22.77
N PHE A 308 -21.29 -22.83 -22.66
CA PHE A 308 -22.29 -22.52 -21.62
C PHE A 308 -23.73 -22.46 -22.15
N LYS A 309 -24.00 -23.00 -23.35
CA LYS A 309 -25.32 -22.98 -24.00
C LYS A 309 -26.47 -23.55 -23.15
N ASN A 310 -26.16 -24.47 -22.24
CA ASN A 310 -27.13 -25.10 -21.33
C ASN A 310 -27.09 -24.50 -19.90
N ALA A 311 -26.34 -23.42 -19.66
CA ALA A 311 -26.26 -22.78 -18.36
C ALA A 311 -27.59 -22.13 -17.99
N SER A 312 -28.07 -22.42 -16.78
CA SER A 312 -29.32 -21.89 -16.22
C SER A 312 -29.17 -21.72 -14.71
N ALA A 313 -29.64 -20.60 -14.18
CA ALA A 313 -29.64 -20.29 -12.77
C ALA A 313 -31.04 -19.79 -12.40
N PRO A 314 -31.84 -20.55 -11.63
CA PRO A 314 -33.24 -20.20 -11.37
C PRO A 314 -33.33 -18.96 -10.48
N LEU A 315 -34.05 -17.93 -10.94
CA LEU A 315 -34.23 -16.69 -10.19
C LEU A 315 -35.38 -16.82 -9.19
N LYS A 316 -35.12 -16.43 -7.93
CA LYS A 316 -36.11 -16.35 -6.85
C LYS A 316 -36.00 -14.99 -6.16
N HIS A 317 -36.53 -13.97 -6.81
CA HIS A 317 -36.52 -12.58 -6.34
C HIS A 317 -37.83 -11.90 -6.72
N THR A 318 -38.17 -10.82 -6.03
CA THR A 318 -39.33 -9.99 -6.33
C THR A 318 -38.90 -8.53 -6.25
N VAL A 319 -39.20 -7.76 -7.30
CA VAL A 319 -38.91 -6.32 -7.34
C VAL A 319 -39.91 -5.59 -6.43
N GLU A 320 -39.39 -4.86 -5.44
CA GLU A 320 -40.17 -4.15 -4.43
C GLU A 320 -39.47 -2.83 -4.04
N VAL A 321 -40.25 -1.86 -3.58
CA VAL A 321 -39.75 -0.56 -3.10
C VAL A 321 -39.54 -0.62 -1.59
N ARG A 322 -38.27 -0.64 -1.17
CA ARG A 322 -37.85 -1.00 0.21
C ARG A 322 -37.90 0.19 1.17
N LYS A 323 -37.73 -0.05 2.48
CA LYS A 323 -37.83 1.03 3.49
C LYS A 323 -36.73 2.09 3.30
N TRP A 324 -35.48 1.67 3.11
CA TRP A 324 -34.36 2.58 2.85
C TRP A 324 -34.58 3.41 1.57
N GLU A 325 -35.06 2.77 0.51
CA GLU A 325 -35.38 3.40 -0.78
C GLU A 325 -36.49 4.45 -0.67
N LYS A 326 -37.49 4.22 0.20
CA LYS A 326 -38.55 5.20 0.52
C LYS A 326 -38.03 6.43 1.27
N ASN A 327 -36.87 6.35 1.94
CA ASN A 327 -36.23 7.53 2.53
C ASN A 327 -35.57 8.39 1.44
N LEU A 328 -34.89 7.75 0.47
CA LEU A 328 -34.25 8.43 -0.67
C LEU A 328 -35.24 9.21 -1.57
N HIS A 329 -36.54 8.91 -1.48
CA HIS A 329 -37.60 9.59 -2.24
C HIS A 329 -38.09 10.93 -1.66
N GLN A 330 -37.49 11.43 -0.56
CA GLN A 330 -38.05 12.54 0.24
C GLN A 330 -37.29 13.88 0.10
N VAL A 331 -36.24 13.95 -0.73
CA VAL A 331 -35.30 15.09 -0.77
C VAL A 331 -35.47 16.00 -2.00
N PHE A 332 -36.07 15.52 -3.09
CA PHE A 332 -36.23 16.31 -4.33
C PHE A 332 -37.70 16.37 -4.79
N ASP A 333 -38.16 17.59 -5.10
CA ASP A 333 -39.47 17.87 -5.73
C ASP A 333 -39.47 17.64 -7.25
N GLU A 334 -38.28 17.48 -7.87
CA GLU A 334 -38.17 17.18 -9.30
C GLU A 334 -38.66 15.75 -9.60
N THR A 335 -39.39 15.60 -10.69
CA THR A 335 -40.03 14.33 -11.10
C THR A 335 -39.71 13.93 -12.54
N ASP A 336 -39.07 14.82 -13.30
CA ASP A 336 -38.52 14.50 -14.62
C ASP A 336 -37.33 13.55 -14.48
N VAL A 337 -37.52 12.32 -14.96
CA VAL A 337 -36.54 11.24 -14.83
C VAL A 337 -35.25 11.54 -15.58
N ASP A 338 -35.30 12.26 -16.70
CA ASP A 338 -34.15 12.47 -17.55
C ASP A 338 -33.28 13.62 -17.00
N LYS A 339 -33.91 14.63 -16.38
CA LYS A 339 -33.21 15.59 -15.50
C LYS A 339 -32.59 14.93 -14.27
N LEU A 340 -33.35 14.07 -13.56
CA LEU A 340 -32.87 13.39 -12.37
C LEU A 340 -31.63 12.54 -12.65
N CYS A 341 -31.62 11.80 -13.77
CA CYS A 341 -30.42 11.08 -14.23
C CYS A 341 -29.24 12.03 -14.48
N LYS A 342 -29.45 13.14 -15.19
CA LYS A 342 -28.40 14.13 -15.48
C LYS A 342 -27.81 14.75 -14.20
N SER A 343 -28.65 15.12 -13.24
CA SER A 343 -28.18 15.62 -11.93
C SER A 343 -27.44 14.54 -11.15
N GLY A 344 -27.88 13.27 -11.21
CA GLY A 344 -27.14 12.14 -10.64
C GLY A 344 -25.73 11.99 -11.22
N GLU A 345 -25.57 12.13 -12.54
CA GLU A 345 -24.27 12.11 -13.21
C GLU A 345 -23.40 13.33 -12.87
N GLU A 346 -23.99 14.53 -12.74
CA GLU A 346 -23.30 15.74 -12.28
C GLU A 346 -22.80 15.61 -10.82
N TYR A 347 -23.57 14.96 -9.95
CA TYR A 347 -23.13 14.65 -8.58
C TYR A 347 -22.02 13.60 -8.57
N LEU A 348 -22.05 12.59 -9.43
CA LEU A 348 -20.94 11.62 -9.56
C LEU A 348 -19.64 12.29 -10.04
N GLN A 349 -19.70 13.27 -10.96
CA GLN A 349 -18.52 14.04 -11.35
C GLN A 349 -17.96 14.85 -10.16
N LYS A 350 -18.82 15.57 -9.43
CA LYS A 350 -18.43 16.29 -8.20
C LYS A 350 -17.81 15.37 -7.15
N TYR A 351 -18.32 14.15 -6.99
CA TYR A 351 -17.70 13.14 -6.12
C TYR A 351 -16.23 12.90 -6.52
N PHE A 352 -15.95 12.57 -7.79
CA PHE A 352 -14.57 12.33 -8.25
C PHE A 352 -13.67 13.57 -8.09
N ASP A 353 -14.16 14.77 -8.40
CA ASP A 353 -13.43 16.04 -8.23
C ASP A 353 -13.18 16.38 -6.75
N SER A 354 -14.05 15.88 -5.85
CA SER A 354 -13.97 16.15 -4.41
C SER A 354 -13.02 15.23 -3.65
N LEU A 355 -12.70 14.03 -4.17
CA LEU A 355 -11.94 12.97 -3.50
C LEU A 355 -10.57 13.44 -2.97
N PRO A 356 -10.08 12.87 -1.85
CA PRO A 356 -8.77 13.21 -1.29
C PRO A 356 -7.64 12.59 -2.13
N ARG A 357 -6.71 13.43 -2.62
CA ARG A 357 -5.47 12.94 -3.23
C ARG A 357 -4.54 12.40 -2.15
N SER A 358 -3.88 11.27 -2.39
CA SER A 358 -3.04 10.61 -1.37
C SER A 358 -1.94 11.54 -0.84
N GLY A 359 -1.99 11.81 0.47
CA GLY A 359 -1.09 12.72 1.19
C GLY A 359 -1.67 14.11 1.47
N GLN A 360 -2.85 14.46 0.93
CA GLN A 360 -3.54 15.71 1.22
C GLN A 360 -4.65 15.49 2.26
N PHE A 361 -4.57 16.20 3.39
CA PHE A 361 -5.72 16.42 4.25
C PHE A 361 -6.57 17.54 3.63
N LYS A 362 -7.76 17.19 3.15
CA LYS A 362 -8.75 18.12 2.62
C LYS A 362 -9.84 18.28 3.67
N GLN A 363 -10.14 19.51 4.07
CA GLN A 363 -11.38 19.83 4.78
C GLN A 363 -12.42 20.21 3.72
N TRP A 364 -13.65 19.75 3.88
CA TRP A 364 -14.77 20.05 3.00
C TRP A 364 -15.76 20.98 3.72
N PRO A 365 -16.43 21.91 3.01
CA PRO A 365 -17.59 22.61 3.56
C PRO A 365 -18.70 21.62 3.98
N HIS A 366 -19.47 22.00 5.00
CA HIS A 366 -20.57 21.17 5.49
C HIS A 366 -21.61 20.90 4.39
N GLY A 367 -21.80 19.62 4.02
CA GLY A 367 -22.70 19.20 2.94
C GLY A 367 -22.05 19.11 1.56
N GLU A 368 -20.75 19.40 1.43
CA GLU A 368 -19.95 19.25 0.20
C GLU A 368 -18.89 18.16 0.31
N THR A 369 -19.11 17.15 1.17
CA THR A 369 -18.20 16.00 1.26
C THR A 369 -18.38 15.05 0.07
N PRO A 370 -17.40 14.17 -0.23
CA PRO A 370 -17.56 13.17 -1.29
C PRO A 370 -18.73 12.21 -1.01
N LEU A 371 -19.03 11.93 0.25
CA LEU A 371 -20.17 11.11 0.65
C LEU A 371 -21.51 11.83 0.43
N ASP A 372 -21.58 13.15 0.63
CA ASP A 372 -22.79 13.92 0.34
C ASP A 372 -23.09 13.96 -1.16
N PHE A 373 -22.07 13.99 -2.02
CA PHE A 373 -22.27 13.87 -3.48
C PHE A 373 -22.77 12.48 -3.89
N LEU A 374 -22.27 11.39 -3.28
CA LEU A 374 -22.81 10.04 -3.51
C LEU A 374 -24.22 9.85 -2.93
N ASP A 375 -24.53 10.46 -1.79
CA ASP A 375 -25.89 10.50 -1.24
C ASP A 375 -26.82 11.22 -2.21
N ASN A 376 -26.49 12.43 -2.66
CA ASN A 376 -27.30 13.18 -3.62
C ASN A 376 -27.52 12.41 -4.94
N ALA A 377 -26.48 11.77 -5.49
CA ALA A 377 -26.61 10.90 -6.66
C ALA A 377 -27.57 9.71 -6.39
N SER A 378 -27.51 9.10 -5.19
CA SER A 378 -28.41 8.01 -4.79
C SER A 378 -29.88 8.47 -4.68
N HIS A 379 -30.13 9.68 -4.16
CA HIS A 379 -31.46 10.30 -4.13
C HIS A 379 -31.98 10.56 -5.56
N CYS A 380 -31.14 11.10 -6.45
CA CYS A 380 -31.49 11.29 -7.87
C CYS A 380 -31.92 9.99 -8.55
N PHE A 381 -31.12 8.92 -8.46
CA PHE A 381 -31.43 7.65 -9.11
C PHE A 381 -32.61 6.91 -8.45
N ALA A 382 -32.83 7.04 -7.13
CA ALA A 382 -34.04 6.52 -6.49
C ALA A 382 -35.31 7.25 -6.98
N CYS A 383 -35.29 8.59 -7.04
CA CYS A 383 -36.39 9.37 -7.61
C CYS A 383 -36.64 9.06 -9.11
N ALA A 384 -35.59 8.76 -9.88
CA ALA A 384 -35.71 8.28 -11.25
C ALA A 384 -36.43 6.91 -11.33
N ILE A 385 -36.09 5.96 -10.45
CA ILE A 385 -36.79 4.65 -10.33
C ILE A 385 -38.26 4.85 -9.97
N LYS A 386 -38.59 5.76 -9.04
CA LYS A 386 -39.98 6.12 -8.68
C LYS A 386 -40.80 6.56 -9.91
N GLY A 387 -40.17 7.21 -10.90
CA GLY A 387 -40.80 7.59 -12.17
C GLY A 387 -40.86 6.48 -13.22
N LYS A 388 -39.80 5.66 -13.38
CA LYS A 388 -39.74 4.53 -14.32
C LYS A 388 -39.39 3.20 -13.59
N PRO A 389 -40.28 2.63 -12.76
CA PRO A 389 -39.95 1.52 -11.83
C PRO A 389 -39.74 0.15 -12.49
N LYS A 390 -39.85 0.07 -13.83
CA LYS A 390 -39.53 -1.14 -14.62
C LYS A 390 -38.24 -0.99 -15.43
N ASP A 391 -37.53 0.13 -15.30
CA ASP A 391 -36.29 0.37 -16.02
C ASP A 391 -35.10 -0.26 -15.28
N ALA A 392 -34.66 -1.42 -15.78
CA ALA A 392 -33.52 -2.16 -15.22
C ALA A 392 -32.21 -1.36 -15.22
N ALA A 393 -32.06 -0.35 -16.10
CA ALA A 393 -30.88 0.51 -16.11
C ALA A 393 -30.84 1.48 -14.93
N LEU A 394 -31.99 1.95 -14.45
CA LEU A 394 -32.06 2.84 -13.27
C LEU A 394 -31.78 2.07 -11.97
N HIS A 395 -32.34 0.86 -11.82
CA HIS A 395 -31.97 -0.04 -10.71
C HIS A 395 -30.47 -0.36 -10.74
N MET A 396 -29.91 -0.66 -11.91
CA MET A 396 -28.47 -0.85 -12.08
C MET A 396 -27.66 0.37 -11.64
N LYS A 397 -28.04 1.59 -12.07
CA LYS A 397 -27.34 2.84 -11.69
C LYS A 397 -27.37 3.08 -10.18
N LEU A 398 -28.51 2.94 -9.52
CA LEU A 398 -28.58 3.06 -8.06
C LEU A 398 -27.70 2.01 -7.37
N GLY A 399 -27.64 0.77 -7.89
CA GLY A 399 -26.74 -0.27 -7.40
C GLY A 399 -25.25 0.11 -7.51
N GLN A 400 -24.82 0.70 -8.63
CA GLN A 400 -23.44 1.16 -8.81
C GLN A 400 -23.06 2.26 -7.81
N VAL A 401 -23.95 3.24 -7.57
CA VAL A 401 -23.68 4.37 -6.65
C VAL A 401 -23.60 3.91 -5.19
N LEU A 402 -24.47 2.98 -4.78
CA LEU A 402 -24.46 2.40 -3.43
C LEU A 402 -23.22 1.53 -3.18
N GLU A 403 -22.73 0.84 -4.21
CA GLU A 403 -21.45 0.13 -4.15
C GLU A 403 -20.25 1.09 -4.11
N GLU A 404 -20.27 2.17 -4.89
CA GLU A 404 -19.25 3.22 -4.81
C GLU A 404 -19.19 3.85 -3.43
N ARG A 405 -20.34 4.12 -2.79
CA ARG A 405 -20.39 4.64 -1.41
C ARG A 405 -19.64 3.73 -0.43
N TYR A 406 -19.88 2.42 -0.49
CA TYR A 406 -19.16 1.47 0.36
C TYR A 406 -17.63 1.54 0.16
N TYR A 407 -17.18 1.56 -1.09
CA TYR A 407 -15.74 1.63 -1.37
C TYR A 407 -15.15 3.03 -1.11
N ALA A 408 -15.93 4.10 -1.14
CA ALA A 408 -15.50 5.44 -0.80
C ALA A 408 -15.22 5.59 0.71
N GLU A 409 -16.12 5.05 1.55
CA GLU A 409 -15.92 4.91 3.00
C GLU A 409 -14.65 4.08 3.29
N ASP A 410 -14.53 2.90 2.68
CA ASP A 410 -13.47 1.93 3.01
C ASP A 410 -12.07 2.32 2.49
N LEU A 411 -11.95 2.71 1.21
CA LEU A 411 -10.67 2.99 0.57
C LEU A 411 -10.09 4.34 0.95
N PHE A 412 -10.92 5.35 1.26
CA PHE A 412 -10.47 6.70 1.58
C PHE A 412 -10.67 7.08 3.06
N GLY A 413 -11.38 6.26 3.85
CA GLY A 413 -11.58 6.48 5.28
C GLY A 413 -12.58 7.60 5.58
N LEU A 414 -13.46 7.90 4.62
CA LEU A 414 -14.45 8.97 4.73
C LEU A 414 -15.48 8.64 5.81
N LYS A 415 -15.91 9.67 6.55
CA LYS A 415 -16.97 9.61 7.56
C LYS A 415 -17.90 10.82 7.41
N LYS A 416 -19.14 10.66 7.86
CA LYS A 416 -20.08 11.78 8.01
C LYS A 416 -19.92 12.39 9.41
N GLU A 417 -19.98 13.71 9.52
CA GLU A 417 -19.94 14.37 10.83
C GLU A 417 -21.32 14.32 11.50
N GLU A 418 -21.39 13.99 12.79
CA GLU A 418 -22.64 13.84 13.56
C GLU A 418 -23.26 15.21 13.97
N GLY A 419 -22.90 16.28 13.27
CA GLY A 419 -23.09 17.68 13.68
C GLY A 419 -24.28 18.40 13.07
N GLY A 420 -25.51 17.94 13.32
CA GLY A 420 -26.73 18.67 12.95
C GLY A 420 -27.96 17.79 12.71
N GLU A 421 -29.14 18.41 12.56
CA GLU A 421 -30.42 17.73 12.30
C GLU A 421 -30.50 17.13 10.87
N SER A 422 -29.68 16.11 10.62
CA SER A 422 -29.82 15.22 9.47
C SER A 422 -30.63 13.98 9.87
N LEU A 423 -31.45 13.47 8.95
CA LEU A 423 -32.23 12.26 9.18
C LEU A 423 -31.28 11.09 9.52
N PRO A 424 -31.62 10.26 10.53
CA PRO A 424 -30.65 9.35 11.16
C PRO A 424 -30.01 8.40 10.14
N SER A 425 -28.67 8.30 10.22
CA SER A 425 -27.89 7.28 9.49
C SER A 425 -28.50 5.90 9.73
N PHE A 426 -28.46 5.08 8.68
CA PHE A 426 -29.31 3.89 8.56
C PHE A 426 -29.07 2.89 9.69
N ASN A 427 -30.11 2.10 10.02
CA ASN A 427 -30.11 1.16 11.17
C ASN A 427 -28.93 0.17 11.23
N PHE A 428 -28.12 0.06 10.16
CA PHE A 428 -26.96 -0.82 10.10
C PHE A 428 -25.95 -0.56 11.23
N GLU A 429 -25.54 0.70 11.47
CA GLU A 429 -24.53 1.03 12.49
C GLU A 429 -25.06 0.73 13.91
N ALA A 430 -26.33 1.07 14.18
CA ALA A 430 -27.02 0.69 15.41
C ALA A 430 -27.23 -0.84 15.54
N LYS A 431 -27.38 -1.58 14.44
CA LYS A 431 -27.46 -3.05 14.43
C LYS A 431 -26.10 -3.71 14.63
N GLU A 432 -25.00 -3.15 14.13
CA GLU A 432 -23.65 -3.64 14.45
C GLU A 432 -23.33 -3.34 15.91
N SER A 433 -23.55 -2.11 16.39
CA SER A 433 -23.44 -1.74 17.81
C SER A 433 -24.27 -2.67 18.71
N SER A 434 -25.55 -2.93 18.38
CA SER A 434 -26.39 -3.89 19.13
C SER A 434 -25.83 -5.32 19.12
N LYS A 435 -25.28 -5.81 18.00
CA LYS A 435 -24.64 -7.13 17.93
C LYS A 435 -23.32 -7.16 18.69
N GLU A 436 -22.57 -6.06 18.76
CA GLU A 436 -21.34 -5.96 19.55
C GLU A 436 -21.65 -5.85 21.03
N GLU A 437 -22.71 -5.14 21.43
CA GLU A 437 -23.23 -5.12 22.80
C GLU A 437 -23.75 -6.51 23.22
N GLU A 438 -24.47 -7.23 22.36
CA GLU A 438 -24.90 -8.61 22.63
C GLU A 438 -23.71 -9.57 22.73
N CYS A 439 -22.76 -9.51 21.78
CA CYS A 439 -21.51 -10.26 21.86
C CYS A 439 -20.74 -9.94 23.16
N ALA A 440 -20.63 -8.67 23.53
CA ALA A 440 -19.95 -8.22 24.73
C ALA A 440 -20.68 -8.64 26.01
N ALA A 441 -22.01 -8.66 26.00
CA ALA A 441 -22.81 -9.17 27.11
C ALA A 441 -22.61 -10.68 27.29
N ILE A 442 -22.59 -11.47 26.21
CA ILE A 442 -22.31 -12.92 26.25
C ILE A 442 -20.88 -13.18 26.73
N CYS A 443 -19.89 -12.43 26.22
CA CYS A 443 -18.52 -12.47 26.70
C CYS A 443 -18.45 -12.20 28.21
N LYS A 444 -19.10 -11.12 28.66
CA LYS A 444 -19.11 -10.69 30.07
C LYS A 444 -19.82 -11.70 30.99
N LEU A 445 -20.88 -12.36 30.53
CA LEU A 445 -21.53 -13.48 31.23
C LEU A 445 -20.57 -14.68 31.41
N ARG A 446 -19.63 -14.86 30.48
CA ARG A 446 -18.58 -15.89 30.50
C ARG A 446 -17.26 -15.41 31.14
N GLY A 447 -17.23 -14.21 31.73
CA GLY A 447 -16.05 -13.64 32.39
C GLY A 447 -15.01 -13.01 31.44
N VAL A 448 -15.33 -12.88 30.15
CA VAL A 448 -14.47 -12.30 29.11
C VAL A 448 -14.86 -10.83 28.90
N ASP A 449 -13.94 -9.89 29.11
CA ASP A 449 -14.19 -8.47 28.78
C ASP A 449 -13.94 -8.23 27.28
N ALA A 450 -15.01 -8.13 26.49
CA ALA A 450 -14.92 -7.95 25.05
C ALA A 450 -14.30 -6.61 24.59
N ALA A 451 -14.11 -5.63 25.49
CA ALA A 451 -13.39 -4.41 25.16
C ALA A 451 -11.86 -4.63 25.09
N SER A 452 -11.33 -5.65 25.78
CA SER A 452 -9.89 -5.97 25.83
C SER A 452 -9.53 -7.37 25.32
N ALA A 453 -10.48 -8.30 25.30
CA ALA A 453 -10.23 -9.70 24.94
C ALA A 453 -10.11 -9.88 23.42
N PRO A 454 -9.12 -10.65 22.92
CA PRO A 454 -9.01 -10.99 21.51
C PRO A 454 -10.25 -11.70 20.95
N ILE A 455 -10.51 -11.56 19.64
CA ILE A 455 -11.71 -12.11 18.99
C ILE A 455 -11.80 -13.63 19.16
N ALA A 456 -10.67 -14.36 19.25
CA ALA A 456 -10.66 -15.79 19.55
C ALA A 456 -11.33 -16.14 20.90
N LEU A 457 -11.07 -15.35 21.96
CA LEU A 457 -11.73 -15.53 23.26
C LEU A 457 -13.20 -15.11 23.21
N GLN A 458 -13.52 -14.03 22.50
CA GLN A 458 -14.91 -13.59 22.31
C GLN A 458 -15.75 -14.67 21.61
N LEU A 459 -15.22 -15.25 20.53
CA LEU A 459 -15.84 -16.35 19.79
C LEU A 459 -16.08 -17.56 20.69
N LYS A 460 -15.10 -17.96 21.51
CA LYS A 460 -15.29 -19.11 22.41
C LYS A 460 -16.30 -18.83 23.51
N ALA A 461 -16.38 -17.61 24.05
CA ALA A 461 -17.44 -17.26 25.00
C ALA A 461 -18.84 -17.39 24.38
N ILE A 462 -18.99 -17.01 23.11
CA ILE A 462 -20.25 -17.17 22.36
C ILE A 462 -20.55 -18.66 22.08
N ASP A 463 -19.53 -19.46 21.73
CA ASP A 463 -19.67 -20.91 21.53
C ASP A 463 -20.00 -21.68 22.82
N GLU A 464 -19.41 -21.31 23.94
CA GLU A 464 -19.75 -21.85 25.27
C GLU A 464 -21.19 -21.52 25.68
N GLU A 465 -21.68 -20.31 25.36
CA GLU A 465 -23.07 -19.96 25.60
C GLU A 465 -24.01 -20.73 24.65
N TYR A 466 -23.65 -20.89 23.37
CA TYR A 466 -24.38 -21.75 22.44
C TYR A 466 -24.50 -23.18 22.98
N HIS A 467 -23.39 -23.81 23.37
CA HIS A 467 -23.39 -25.17 23.91
C HIS A 467 -24.15 -25.28 25.25
N HIS A 468 -24.12 -24.25 26.10
CA HIS A 468 -24.92 -24.16 27.32
C HIS A 468 -26.43 -24.01 27.04
N LEU A 469 -26.82 -23.24 26.03
CA LEU A 469 -28.21 -23.08 25.61
C LEU A 469 -28.77 -24.35 24.97
N VAL A 470 -27.96 -25.07 24.17
CA VAL A 470 -28.29 -26.41 23.66
C VAL A 470 -28.46 -27.39 24.84
N GLY A 471 -27.50 -27.44 25.77
CA GLY A 471 -27.54 -28.31 26.94
C GLY A 471 -28.69 -28.04 27.92
N SER A 472 -29.19 -26.80 27.96
CA SER A 472 -30.38 -26.39 28.74
C SER A 472 -31.69 -26.41 27.95
N GLY A 473 -31.70 -26.90 26.71
CA GLY A 473 -32.90 -27.06 25.88
C GLY A 473 -33.47 -25.76 25.29
N GLN A 474 -32.73 -24.66 25.33
CA GLN A 474 -33.17 -23.33 24.86
C GLN A 474 -32.82 -23.11 23.38
N SER A 475 -33.28 -24.00 22.49
CA SER A 475 -32.92 -24.03 21.06
C SER A 475 -33.02 -22.66 20.36
N GLY A 476 -34.16 -21.98 20.46
CA GLY A 476 -34.35 -20.68 19.79
C GLY A 476 -33.43 -19.55 20.28
N LYS A 477 -32.78 -19.69 21.44
CA LYS A 477 -31.68 -18.80 21.85
C LYS A 477 -30.33 -19.32 21.35
N ALA A 478 -30.11 -20.63 21.35
CA ALA A 478 -28.91 -21.23 20.78
C ALA A 478 -28.77 -20.86 19.28
N ASP A 479 -29.86 -20.92 18.51
CA ASP A 479 -29.89 -20.52 17.09
C ASP A 479 -29.46 -19.04 16.90
N HIS A 480 -29.89 -18.15 17.80
CA HIS A 480 -29.49 -16.72 17.79
C HIS A 480 -28.02 -16.53 18.17
N VAL A 481 -27.54 -17.20 19.22
CA VAL A 481 -26.14 -17.14 19.66
C VAL A 481 -25.20 -17.77 18.63
N GLN A 482 -25.62 -18.81 17.91
CA GLN A 482 -24.92 -19.35 16.74
C GLN A 482 -24.87 -18.33 15.59
N GLY A 483 -25.95 -17.56 15.39
CA GLY A 483 -25.96 -16.40 14.50
C GLY A 483 -24.92 -15.34 14.86
N LEU A 484 -24.80 -14.99 16.14
CA LEU A 484 -23.77 -14.07 16.66
C LEU A 484 -22.36 -14.64 16.50
N PHE A 485 -22.16 -15.96 16.73
CA PHE A 485 -20.87 -16.63 16.51
C PHE A 485 -20.45 -16.53 15.03
N LEU A 486 -21.34 -16.89 14.10
CA LEU A 486 -21.09 -16.83 12.65
C LEU A 486 -20.87 -15.38 12.17
N TRP A 487 -21.50 -14.41 12.81
CA TRP A 487 -21.30 -12.98 12.56
C TRP A 487 -19.91 -12.52 13.04
N LYS A 488 -19.56 -12.75 14.31
CA LYS A 488 -18.26 -12.36 14.88
C LYS A 488 -17.09 -13.13 14.24
N SER A 489 -17.33 -14.35 13.75
CA SER A 489 -16.31 -15.18 13.07
C SER A 489 -15.93 -14.61 11.71
N LYS A 490 -16.88 -14.03 10.97
CA LYS A 490 -16.62 -13.34 9.70
C LYS A 490 -15.71 -12.13 9.87
N GLN A 491 -15.85 -11.36 10.95
CA GLN A 491 -14.95 -10.24 11.28
C GLN A 491 -13.47 -10.66 11.44
N ALA A 492 -13.19 -11.92 11.75
CA ALA A 492 -11.83 -12.48 11.87
C ALA A 492 -11.35 -13.24 10.60
N SER A 493 -12.19 -13.34 9.56
CA SER A 493 -11.94 -14.18 8.39
C SER A 493 -11.19 -13.46 7.26
N GLN A 494 -10.57 -14.23 6.36
CA GLN A 494 -10.00 -13.71 5.10
C GLN A 494 -11.04 -13.11 4.12
N GLU A 495 -12.34 -13.28 4.38
CA GLU A 495 -13.42 -12.72 3.53
C GLU A 495 -13.84 -11.30 3.94
N GLY A 496 -13.35 -10.85 5.12
CA GLY A 496 -13.53 -9.50 5.63
C GLY A 496 -14.98 -9.12 5.97
N MET A 497 -15.16 -7.86 6.33
CA MET A 497 -16.46 -7.24 6.53
C MET A 497 -17.23 -7.08 5.21
N ALA A 498 -16.55 -7.00 4.06
CA ALA A 498 -17.20 -6.90 2.75
C ALA A 498 -18.20 -8.05 2.51
N ALA A 499 -17.84 -9.29 2.83
CA ALA A 499 -18.73 -10.44 2.67
C ALA A 499 -19.98 -10.35 3.57
N GLN A 500 -19.82 -9.84 4.79
CA GLN A 500 -20.91 -9.62 5.74
C GLN A 500 -21.82 -8.46 5.31
N LYS A 501 -21.24 -7.33 4.90
CA LYS A 501 -21.99 -6.15 4.43
C LYS A 501 -22.76 -6.46 3.13
N ALA A 502 -22.17 -7.20 2.20
CA ALA A 502 -22.87 -7.69 1.01
C ALA A 502 -24.06 -8.62 1.32
N GLN A 503 -24.12 -9.22 2.52
CA GLN A 503 -25.27 -10.02 3.00
C GLN A 503 -26.29 -9.19 3.80
N ASP A 504 -25.91 -8.05 4.40
CA ASP A 504 -26.80 -7.20 5.20
C ASP A 504 -27.51 -6.15 4.32
N GLN A 505 -28.83 -6.31 4.21
CA GLN A 505 -29.73 -5.51 3.35
C GLN A 505 -29.82 -4.02 3.72
N GLU A 506 -29.31 -3.61 4.89
CA GLU A 506 -29.29 -2.21 5.31
C GLU A 506 -27.96 -1.52 4.96
N SER A 507 -26.88 -2.26 4.68
CA SER A 507 -25.60 -1.67 4.30
C SER A 507 -25.57 -1.25 2.82
N PRO A 508 -24.82 -0.22 2.40
CA PRO A 508 -24.79 0.21 0.99
C PRO A 508 -24.43 -0.92 0.02
N LEU A 509 -23.52 -1.81 0.41
CA LEU A 509 -23.09 -2.96 -0.41
C LEU A 509 -24.19 -4.04 -0.54
N GLY A 510 -24.99 -4.26 0.49
CA GLY A 510 -26.16 -5.16 0.44
C GLY A 510 -27.36 -4.55 -0.28
N GLN A 511 -27.58 -3.23 -0.12
CA GLN A 511 -28.55 -2.47 -0.91
C GLN A 511 -28.20 -2.50 -2.42
N ALA A 512 -26.91 -2.38 -2.76
CA ALA A 512 -26.41 -2.55 -4.12
C ALA A 512 -26.72 -3.95 -4.69
N TYR A 513 -26.48 -5.02 -3.92
CA TYR A 513 -26.87 -6.38 -4.30
C TYR A 513 -28.37 -6.50 -4.56
N GLN A 514 -29.22 -5.94 -3.69
CA GLN A 514 -30.68 -5.91 -3.90
C GLN A 514 -31.06 -5.21 -5.21
N LYS A 515 -30.38 -4.11 -5.58
CA LYS A 515 -30.66 -3.38 -6.82
C LYS A 515 -30.13 -4.06 -8.08
N TYR A 516 -29.02 -4.78 -8.01
CA TYR A 516 -28.60 -5.68 -9.10
C TYR A 516 -29.57 -6.86 -9.28
N MET A 517 -30.12 -7.40 -8.19
CA MET A 517 -31.18 -8.43 -8.24
C MET A 517 -32.49 -7.88 -8.80
N ASP A 518 -32.89 -6.65 -8.45
CA ASP A 518 -34.04 -5.97 -9.06
C ASP A 518 -33.85 -5.82 -10.59
N ALA A 519 -32.69 -5.29 -11.02
CA ALA A 519 -32.36 -5.13 -12.44
C ALA A 519 -32.35 -6.47 -13.21
N LEU A 520 -31.76 -7.52 -12.62
CA LEU A 520 -31.76 -8.87 -13.20
C LEU A 520 -33.17 -9.46 -13.34
N THR A 521 -34.09 -9.12 -12.42
CA THR A 521 -35.47 -9.62 -12.46
C THR A 521 -36.33 -8.89 -13.49
N LEU A 522 -35.94 -7.67 -13.89
CA LEU A 522 -36.61 -6.89 -14.92
C LEU A 522 -36.14 -7.24 -16.36
N ASP A 523 -34.90 -7.70 -16.52
CA ASP A 523 -34.25 -7.95 -17.82
C ASP A 523 -33.23 -9.12 -17.71
N GLU A 524 -33.74 -10.33 -17.42
CA GLU A 524 -32.93 -11.54 -17.19
C GLU A 524 -31.98 -11.92 -18.34
N PRO A 525 -32.30 -11.72 -19.64
CA PRO A 525 -31.39 -12.04 -20.75
C PRO A 525 -30.10 -11.19 -20.77
N LYS A 526 -30.02 -10.10 -20.01
CA LYS A 526 -28.86 -9.19 -20.09
C LYS A 526 -27.66 -9.76 -19.34
N ALA A 527 -26.57 -9.97 -20.08
CA ALA A 527 -25.30 -10.46 -19.55
C ALA A 527 -24.79 -9.62 -18.36
N ILE A 528 -24.93 -8.29 -18.41
CA ILE A 528 -24.38 -7.40 -17.37
C ILE A 528 -25.09 -7.57 -16.01
N TYR A 529 -26.41 -7.72 -15.95
CA TYR A 529 -27.09 -7.90 -14.66
C TYR A 529 -26.77 -9.26 -14.03
N ASN A 530 -26.63 -10.31 -14.85
CA ASN A 530 -26.12 -11.61 -14.41
C ASN A 530 -24.66 -11.52 -13.91
N PHE A 531 -23.82 -10.67 -14.52
CA PHE A 531 -22.45 -10.43 -14.05
C PHE A 531 -22.41 -9.79 -12.67
N HIS A 532 -23.14 -8.68 -12.45
CA HIS A 532 -23.09 -7.97 -11.17
C HIS A 532 -23.68 -8.82 -10.03
N VAL A 533 -24.78 -9.54 -10.27
CA VAL A 533 -25.28 -10.55 -9.31
C VAL A 533 -24.24 -11.67 -9.08
N GLY A 534 -23.63 -12.19 -10.15
CA GLY A 534 -22.63 -13.25 -10.09
C GLY A 534 -21.38 -12.87 -9.27
N ARG A 535 -20.82 -11.67 -9.46
CA ARG A 535 -19.66 -11.21 -8.68
C ARG A 535 -20.02 -10.89 -7.23
N MET A 536 -21.22 -10.37 -6.97
CA MET A 536 -21.68 -10.15 -5.59
C MET A 536 -21.85 -11.47 -4.83
N LEU A 537 -22.29 -12.54 -5.49
CA LEU A 537 -22.29 -13.88 -4.89
C LEU A 537 -20.88 -14.39 -4.55
N VAL A 538 -19.84 -14.03 -5.33
CA VAL A 538 -18.43 -14.31 -4.96
C VAL A 538 -18.00 -13.49 -3.75
N ILE A 539 -18.40 -12.21 -3.66
CA ILE A 539 -18.12 -11.35 -2.50
C ILE A 539 -18.81 -11.90 -1.24
N GLN A 540 -20.02 -12.44 -1.36
CA GLN A 540 -20.78 -13.09 -0.28
C GLN A 540 -20.28 -14.52 0.09
N GLY A 541 -19.23 -15.04 -0.54
CA GLY A 541 -18.73 -16.42 -0.32
C GLY A 541 -19.59 -17.54 -0.93
N ASN A 542 -20.65 -17.21 -1.68
CA ASN A 542 -21.58 -18.17 -2.28
C ASN A 542 -21.09 -18.63 -3.67
N PHE A 543 -19.92 -19.28 -3.69
CA PHE A 543 -19.24 -19.66 -4.93
C PHE A 543 -20.05 -20.60 -5.84
N ASP A 544 -20.85 -21.51 -5.26
CA ASP A 544 -21.63 -22.49 -6.03
C ASP A 544 -22.78 -21.86 -6.84
N GLU A 545 -23.43 -20.80 -6.33
CA GLU A 545 -24.43 -20.06 -7.10
C GLU A 545 -23.77 -19.00 -8.01
N ALA A 546 -22.65 -18.41 -7.58
CA ALA A 546 -21.86 -17.50 -8.40
C ALA A 546 -21.41 -18.16 -9.71
N VAL A 547 -20.89 -19.39 -9.66
CA VAL A 547 -20.48 -20.18 -10.85
C VAL A 547 -21.63 -20.24 -11.86
N LYS A 548 -22.85 -20.63 -11.45
CA LYS A 548 -24.01 -20.75 -12.36
C LYS A 548 -24.38 -19.41 -13.01
N ARG A 549 -24.41 -18.33 -12.23
CA ARG A 549 -24.74 -16.97 -12.72
C ARG A 549 -23.68 -16.42 -13.68
N LEU A 550 -22.41 -16.70 -13.42
CA LEU A 550 -21.30 -16.30 -14.28
C LEU A 550 -21.26 -17.14 -15.57
N GLU A 551 -21.67 -18.41 -15.53
CA GLU A 551 -21.85 -19.23 -16.73
C GLU A 551 -23.04 -18.79 -17.59
N VAL A 552 -24.18 -18.44 -16.98
CA VAL A 552 -25.30 -17.78 -17.70
C VAL A 552 -24.83 -16.49 -18.37
N THR A 553 -23.98 -15.71 -17.69
CA THR A 553 -23.39 -14.50 -18.29
C THR A 553 -22.55 -14.82 -19.54
N LEU A 554 -21.74 -15.87 -19.48
CA LEU A 554 -20.86 -16.27 -20.59
C LEU A 554 -21.59 -16.99 -21.73
N ASN A 555 -22.80 -17.50 -21.49
CA ASN A 555 -23.71 -17.92 -22.55
C ASN A 555 -24.15 -16.70 -23.39
N TRP A 556 -24.58 -15.62 -22.74
CA TRP A 556 -25.03 -14.39 -23.42
C TRP A 556 -23.89 -13.54 -23.98
N ASN A 557 -22.73 -13.48 -23.31
CA ASN A 557 -21.54 -12.79 -23.80
C ASN A 557 -20.26 -13.61 -23.53
N PRO A 558 -19.89 -14.53 -24.45
CA PRO A 558 -18.69 -15.36 -24.34
C PRO A 558 -17.38 -14.58 -24.15
N LYS A 559 -17.33 -13.34 -24.64
CA LYS A 559 -16.14 -12.49 -24.58
C LYS A 559 -16.00 -11.74 -23.26
N HIS A 560 -17.01 -11.75 -22.38
CA HIS A 560 -17.03 -10.94 -21.16
C HIS A 560 -15.90 -11.31 -20.19
N GLN A 561 -14.82 -10.51 -20.21
CA GLN A 561 -13.57 -10.83 -19.53
C GLN A 561 -13.74 -10.93 -18.02
N PHE A 562 -14.45 -9.97 -17.40
CA PHE A 562 -14.67 -9.98 -15.96
C PHE A 562 -15.45 -11.22 -15.50
N SER A 563 -16.39 -11.73 -16.30
CA SER A 563 -17.12 -12.97 -15.95
C SER A 563 -16.23 -14.20 -16.03
N ARG A 564 -15.30 -14.28 -17.00
CA ARG A 564 -14.31 -15.37 -17.06
C ARG A 564 -13.37 -15.30 -15.86
N PHE A 565 -12.90 -14.12 -15.49
CA PHE A 565 -12.12 -13.91 -14.26
C PHE A 565 -12.87 -14.34 -12.99
N TYR A 566 -14.06 -13.78 -12.72
CA TYR A 566 -14.82 -14.11 -11.50
C TYR A 566 -15.28 -15.58 -11.48
N LEU A 567 -15.53 -16.21 -12.64
CA LEU A 567 -15.78 -17.65 -12.73
C LEU A 567 -14.54 -18.46 -12.32
N GLY A 568 -13.36 -18.08 -12.80
CA GLY A 568 -12.10 -18.67 -12.35
C GLY A 568 -11.89 -18.50 -10.84
N LEU A 569 -12.14 -17.31 -10.29
CA LEU A 569 -12.04 -17.05 -8.86
C LEU A 569 -13.03 -17.92 -8.05
N ALA A 570 -14.29 -18.00 -8.46
CA ALA A 570 -15.29 -18.83 -7.79
C ALA A 570 -14.91 -20.32 -7.81
N LEU A 571 -14.50 -20.85 -8.98
CA LEU A 571 -14.03 -22.24 -9.12
C LEU A 571 -12.77 -22.51 -8.27
N ALA A 572 -11.88 -21.53 -8.09
CA ALA A 572 -10.70 -21.65 -7.24
C ALA A 572 -11.03 -21.66 -5.74
N LEU A 573 -12.06 -20.93 -5.31
CA LEU A 573 -12.48 -20.79 -3.91
C LEU A 573 -13.54 -21.81 -3.45
N GLN A 574 -14.16 -22.57 -4.36
CA GLN A 574 -15.04 -23.69 -4.01
C GLN A 574 -14.38 -24.66 -3.02
N LYS A 575 -15.16 -25.24 -2.11
CA LYS A 575 -14.69 -26.14 -1.03
C LYS A 575 -13.86 -27.35 -1.52
N ASN A 576 -14.13 -27.83 -2.73
CA ASN A 576 -13.42 -28.95 -3.36
C ASN A 576 -12.35 -28.50 -4.39
N GLY A 577 -12.14 -27.18 -4.52
CA GLY A 577 -11.41 -26.56 -5.62
C GLY A 577 -12.08 -26.76 -7.00
N PRO A 578 -11.39 -26.39 -8.09
CA PRO A 578 -11.96 -26.43 -9.44
C PRO A 578 -12.05 -27.85 -10.03
N GLY A 579 -11.52 -28.86 -9.34
CA GLY A 579 -11.49 -30.25 -9.78
C GLY A 579 -11.01 -30.40 -11.24
N PRO A 580 -11.80 -31.00 -12.15
CA PRO A 580 -11.41 -31.18 -13.56
C PRO A 580 -11.25 -29.86 -14.34
N ARG A 581 -11.72 -28.73 -13.81
CA ARG A 581 -11.64 -27.39 -14.43
C ARG A 581 -10.39 -26.62 -14.03
N ALA A 582 -9.40 -27.26 -13.38
CA ALA A 582 -8.18 -26.58 -12.93
C ALA A 582 -7.45 -25.82 -14.05
N LYS A 583 -7.31 -26.41 -15.24
CA LYS A 583 -6.63 -25.76 -16.39
C LYS A 583 -7.39 -24.58 -16.97
N GLU A 584 -8.72 -24.67 -17.04
CA GLU A 584 -9.62 -23.56 -17.39
C GLU A 584 -9.47 -22.42 -16.38
N THR A 585 -9.49 -22.76 -15.09
CA THR A 585 -9.40 -21.82 -13.97
C THR A 585 -8.07 -21.06 -14.01
N ILE A 586 -6.96 -21.78 -14.18
CA ILE A 586 -5.63 -21.20 -14.38
C ILE A 586 -5.59 -20.25 -15.58
N SER A 587 -6.21 -20.62 -16.71
CA SER A 587 -6.25 -19.78 -17.92
C SER A 587 -6.98 -18.44 -17.69
N TYR A 588 -8.14 -18.46 -17.01
CA TYR A 588 -8.90 -17.24 -16.75
C TYR A 588 -8.20 -16.29 -15.76
N LEU A 589 -7.51 -16.85 -14.76
CA LEU A 589 -6.76 -16.06 -13.77
C LEU A 589 -5.47 -15.48 -14.38
N LEU A 590 -4.77 -16.21 -15.26
CA LEU A 590 -3.61 -15.70 -16.02
C LEU A 590 -3.99 -14.53 -16.94
N GLU A 591 -5.12 -14.63 -17.65
CA GLU A 591 -5.63 -13.55 -18.52
C GLU A 591 -5.94 -12.27 -17.74
N ALA A 592 -6.57 -12.39 -16.57
CA ALA A 592 -6.86 -11.25 -15.71
C ALA A 592 -5.57 -10.61 -15.18
N MET A 593 -4.59 -11.42 -14.77
CA MET A 593 -3.29 -10.94 -14.31
C MET A 593 -2.52 -10.22 -15.42
N GLU A 594 -2.39 -10.79 -16.61
CA GLU A 594 -1.66 -10.13 -17.72
C GLU A 594 -2.34 -8.84 -18.17
N THR A 595 -3.68 -8.78 -18.12
CA THR A 595 -4.43 -7.56 -18.46
C THR A 595 -4.22 -6.46 -17.42
N LEU A 596 -4.21 -6.80 -16.13
CA LEU A 596 -3.86 -5.88 -15.05
C LEU A 596 -2.42 -5.36 -15.21
N LEU A 597 -1.45 -6.26 -15.42
CA LEU A 597 -0.05 -5.89 -15.63
C LEU A 597 0.14 -5.02 -16.89
N THR A 598 -0.62 -5.27 -17.96
CA THR A 598 -0.62 -4.44 -19.17
C THR A 598 -1.21 -3.05 -18.92
N LEU A 599 -2.28 -2.94 -18.13
CA LEU A 599 -2.85 -1.64 -17.76
C LEU A 599 -1.90 -0.83 -16.88
N HIS A 600 -1.31 -1.46 -15.86
CA HIS A 600 -0.30 -0.82 -15.01
C HIS A 600 0.97 -0.47 -15.82
N THR A 601 1.37 -1.28 -16.81
CA THR A 601 2.47 -0.96 -17.74
C THR A 601 2.19 0.34 -18.50
N LYS A 602 0.96 0.55 -18.99
CA LYS A 602 0.57 1.82 -19.64
C LYS A 602 0.59 3.00 -18.67
N SER A 603 -0.01 2.85 -17.48
CA SER A 603 -0.01 3.89 -16.44
C SER A 603 1.39 4.25 -15.92
N ALA A 604 2.35 3.32 -15.95
CA ALA A 604 3.74 3.61 -15.63
C ALA A 604 4.49 4.41 -16.72
N MET A 605 3.97 4.44 -17.94
CA MET A 605 4.60 5.06 -19.13
C MET A 605 4.02 6.44 -19.47
N THR A 606 2.88 6.84 -18.91
CA THR A 606 2.31 8.21 -19.04
C THR A 606 2.83 9.14 -17.93
N PRO A 607 2.75 10.48 -18.08
CA PRO A 607 3.13 11.43 -17.03
C PRO A 607 2.07 11.60 -15.93
N ASP A 608 0.82 11.20 -16.17
CA ASP A 608 -0.33 11.32 -15.26
C ASP A 608 -0.03 10.78 -13.85
N ASP A 609 -0.58 11.35 -12.79
CA ASP A 609 -0.27 10.86 -11.44
C ASP A 609 -0.95 9.50 -11.19
N PRO A 610 -0.26 8.45 -10.69
CA PRO A 610 -0.92 7.22 -10.25
C PRO A 610 -1.90 7.44 -9.07
N ARG A 611 -1.87 8.63 -8.45
CA ARG A 611 -2.82 9.13 -7.45
C ARG A 611 -4.03 9.86 -8.07
N ASP A 612 -4.03 10.19 -9.36
CA ASP A 612 -5.21 10.72 -10.05
C ASP A 612 -6.20 9.56 -10.28
N ILE A 613 -7.31 9.60 -9.55
CA ILE A 613 -8.35 8.56 -9.58
C ILE A 613 -9.15 8.74 -10.88
N PRO A 614 -9.23 7.74 -11.78
CA PRO A 614 -10.09 7.83 -12.95
C PRO A 614 -11.55 8.01 -12.52
N ALA A 615 -12.30 8.90 -13.18
CA ALA A 615 -13.71 9.16 -12.94
C ALA A 615 -14.61 7.98 -13.39
N ILE A 616 -14.40 6.81 -12.79
CA ILE A 616 -14.99 5.52 -13.13
C ILE A 616 -15.25 4.73 -11.85
N LEU A 617 -16.53 4.44 -11.60
CA LEU A 617 -17.04 3.71 -10.44
C LEU A 617 -16.31 2.36 -10.26
N HIS A 618 -16.18 1.91 -9.01
CA HIS A 618 -15.54 0.66 -8.62
C HIS A 618 -16.13 -0.53 -9.39
N SER A 619 -17.46 -0.53 -9.54
CA SER A 619 -18.23 -1.53 -10.29
C SER A 619 -17.82 -1.67 -11.76
N ASP A 620 -17.31 -0.59 -12.37
CA ASP A 620 -17.20 -0.44 -13.83
C ASP A 620 -15.76 -0.54 -14.33
N ASN A 621 -14.78 -0.27 -13.44
CA ASN A 621 -13.39 -0.66 -13.65
C ASN A 621 -12.92 -1.57 -12.51
N LEU A 622 -13.05 -2.89 -12.72
CA LEU A 622 -12.65 -3.93 -11.77
C LEU A 622 -11.20 -4.43 -11.98
N LEU A 623 -10.49 -3.94 -13.00
CA LEU A 623 -9.08 -4.27 -13.31
C LEU A 623 -8.13 -3.27 -12.64
N ARG A 624 -8.29 -3.05 -11.33
CA ARG A 624 -7.44 -2.19 -10.50
C ARG A 624 -6.85 -3.01 -9.35
N SER A 625 -5.60 -2.75 -8.94
CA SER A 625 -4.95 -3.53 -7.87
C SER A 625 -5.62 -3.38 -6.49
N SER A 626 -6.46 -2.36 -6.27
CA SER A 626 -7.32 -2.23 -5.07
C SER A 626 -8.57 -3.11 -5.10
N ASN A 627 -8.88 -3.79 -6.21
CA ASN A 627 -9.87 -4.88 -6.21
C ASN A 627 -9.23 -6.11 -5.55
N VAL A 628 -9.50 -6.33 -4.26
CA VAL A 628 -8.83 -7.38 -3.50
C VAL A 628 -9.15 -8.79 -4.03
N HIS A 629 -10.34 -8.98 -4.61
CA HIS A 629 -10.73 -10.23 -5.25
C HIS A 629 -9.83 -10.58 -6.44
N LEU A 630 -9.35 -9.56 -7.19
CA LEU A 630 -8.39 -9.73 -8.28
C LEU A 630 -7.05 -10.25 -7.77
N LEU A 631 -6.48 -9.64 -6.73
CA LEU A 631 -5.20 -10.11 -6.17
C LEU A 631 -5.34 -11.45 -5.42
N ARG A 632 -6.47 -11.71 -4.75
CA ARG A 632 -6.78 -13.03 -4.16
C ARG A 632 -6.93 -14.10 -5.26
N GLY A 633 -7.38 -13.72 -6.45
CA GLY A 633 -7.33 -14.56 -7.66
C GLY A 633 -5.89 -14.88 -8.11
N ILE A 634 -4.98 -13.92 -8.07
CA ILE A 634 -3.56 -14.13 -8.40
C ILE A 634 -2.87 -15.07 -7.39
N VAL A 635 -3.12 -14.91 -6.09
CA VAL A 635 -2.59 -15.84 -5.06
C VAL A 635 -3.14 -17.26 -5.28
N ASN A 636 -4.44 -17.39 -5.61
CA ASN A 636 -5.03 -18.70 -5.91
C ASN A 636 -4.54 -19.30 -7.23
N LEU A 637 -4.20 -18.49 -8.24
CA LEU A 637 -3.49 -18.95 -9.44
C LEU A 637 -2.14 -19.58 -9.05
N GLY A 638 -1.34 -18.91 -8.20
CA GLY A 638 -0.10 -19.47 -7.68
C GLY A 638 -0.31 -20.81 -6.96
N LYS A 639 -1.31 -20.88 -6.06
CA LYS A 639 -1.70 -22.11 -5.33
C LYS A 639 -2.16 -23.24 -6.27
N LEU A 640 -2.84 -22.92 -7.37
CA LEU A 640 -3.27 -23.89 -8.38
C LEU A 640 -2.10 -24.38 -9.24
N LEU A 641 -1.19 -23.49 -9.66
CA LEU A 641 0.02 -23.85 -10.41
C LEU A 641 0.97 -24.73 -9.58
N GLN A 642 1.08 -24.50 -8.26
CA GLN A 642 1.81 -25.40 -7.35
C GLN A 642 1.25 -26.84 -7.37
N LYS A 643 -0.07 -27.00 -7.55
CA LYS A 643 -0.77 -28.30 -7.52
C LYS A 643 -0.87 -28.98 -8.89
N ASN A 644 -0.79 -28.23 -9.99
CA ASN A 644 -0.98 -28.72 -11.35
C ASN A 644 0.31 -28.53 -12.18
N THR A 645 1.37 -29.23 -11.79
CA THR A 645 2.72 -29.13 -12.41
C THR A 645 2.82 -29.69 -13.83
N ASP A 646 1.71 -30.23 -14.36
CA ASP A 646 1.58 -30.65 -15.76
C ASP A 646 1.16 -29.50 -16.69
N VAL A 647 0.74 -28.35 -16.14
CA VAL A 647 0.53 -27.11 -16.89
C VAL A 647 1.89 -26.47 -17.20
N LYS A 648 2.10 -26.15 -18.47
CA LYS A 648 3.33 -25.56 -19.02
C LYS A 648 2.99 -24.25 -19.74
N ASP A 649 4.02 -23.58 -20.26
CA ASP A 649 3.90 -22.37 -21.06
C ASP A 649 3.19 -21.21 -20.32
N CYS A 650 3.37 -21.16 -19.00
CA CYS A 650 2.85 -20.15 -18.09
C CYS A 650 3.88 -19.75 -17.02
N MET A 651 3.68 -18.59 -16.39
CA MET A 651 4.53 -18.09 -15.30
C MET A 651 4.67 -19.11 -14.15
N SER A 652 5.84 -19.20 -13.54
CA SER A 652 6.09 -20.11 -12.41
C SER A 652 5.31 -19.67 -11.15
N PRO A 653 4.93 -20.61 -10.24
CA PRO A 653 4.23 -20.26 -9.00
C PRO A 653 4.98 -19.21 -8.17
N GLU A 654 6.32 -19.36 -8.08
CA GLU A 654 7.23 -18.40 -7.44
C GLU A 654 6.99 -16.97 -7.96
N HIS A 655 7.09 -16.77 -9.28
CA HIS A 655 6.95 -15.44 -9.89
C HIS A 655 5.53 -14.88 -9.76
N VAL A 656 4.50 -15.75 -9.70
CA VAL A 656 3.11 -15.34 -9.42
C VAL A 656 2.98 -14.79 -7.99
N PHE A 657 3.50 -15.47 -6.97
CA PHE A 657 3.44 -14.97 -5.58
C PHE A 657 4.28 -13.70 -5.36
N HIS A 658 5.44 -13.60 -6.02
CA HIS A 658 6.21 -12.35 -6.05
C HIS A 658 5.42 -11.21 -6.71
N THR A 659 4.66 -11.50 -7.77
CA THR A 659 3.80 -10.51 -8.44
C THR A 659 2.63 -10.08 -7.56
N SER A 660 1.95 -10.98 -6.84
CA SER A 660 0.90 -10.58 -5.88
C SER A 660 1.43 -9.80 -4.68
N ALA A 661 2.61 -10.15 -4.16
CA ALA A 661 3.27 -9.39 -3.09
C ALA A 661 3.60 -7.96 -3.53
N LEU A 662 4.11 -7.78 -4.75
CA LEU A 662 4.37 -6.46 -5.35
C LEU A 662 3.08 -5.65 -5.49
N LEU A 663 2.05 -6.20 -6.15
CA LEU A 663 0.81 -5.49 -6.45
C LEU A 663 0.04 -5.09 -5.17
N ALA A 664 -0.01 -5.95 -4.15
CA ALA A 664 -0.62 -5.59 -2.86
C ALA A 664 0.18 -4.48 -2.16
N SER A 665 1.51 -4.62 -2.12
CA SER A 665 2.40 -3.61 -1.50
C SER A 665 2.42 -2.27 -2.23
N GLN A 666 2.04 -2.23 -3.52
CA GLN A 666 1.86 -1.00 -4.29
C GLN A 666 0.55 -0.25 -3.95
N VAL A 667 -0.43 -0.89 -3.31
CA VAL A 667 -1.73 -0.27 -2.98
C VAL A 667 -1.80 0.19 -1.53
N LEU A 668 -1.31 -0.62 -0.58
CA LEU A 668 -1.40 -0.35 0.88
C LEU A 668 -1.00 1.08 1.31
N PRO A 669 0.02 1.75 0.72
CA PRO A 669 0.39 3.12 1.11
C PRO A 669 -0.68 4.20 0.81
N TYR A 670 -1.55 3.96 -0.18
CA TYR A 670 -2.42 4.97 -0.78
C TYR A 670 -3.89 4.88 -0.35
N ILE A 671 -4.25 3.89 0.49
CA ILE A 671 -5.61 3.66 0.97
C ILE A 671 -5.71 3.83 2.49
N SER A 672 -6.95 3.96 2.99
CA SER A 672 -7.29 3.91 4.41
C SER A 672 -7.09 2.50 4.99
N GLN A 673 -6.90 2.39 6.31
CA GLN A 673 -6.77 1.10 7.02
C GLN A 673 -8.15 0.44 7.28
N GLY A 674 -8.98 0.38 6.22
CA GLY A 674 -10.29 -0.28 6.18
C GLY A 674 -10.20 -1.79 5.95
N ASP A 675 -11.31 -2.38 5.52
CA ASP A 675 -11.43 -3.81 5.21
C ASP A 675 -10.58 -4.19 4.00
N ALA A 676 -10.56 -3.39 2.94
CA ALA A 676 -9.73 -3.64 1.76
C ALA A 676 -8.23 -3.64 2.09
N TYR A 677 -7.76 -2.76 2.98
CA TYR A 677 -6.37 -2.77 3.46
C TYR A 677 -6.05 -4.09 4.18
N LYS A 678 -6.92 -4.52 5.11
CA LYS A 678 -6.75 -5.80 5.83
C LYS A 678 -6.76 -7.00 4.88
N GLN A 679 -7.68 -7.04 3.91
CA GLN A 679 -7.68 -8.12 2.91
C GLN A 679 -6.43 -8.09 2.00
N LEU A 680 -5.85 -6.92 1.72
CA LEU A 680 -4.59 -6.77 0.98
C LEU A 680 -3.37 -7.17 1.83
N GLU A 681 -3.38 -6.95 3.15
CA GLU A 681 -2.40 -7.55 4.06
C GLU A 681 -2.48 -9.07 4.08
N TRP A 682 -3.69 -9.65 4.09
CA TRP A 682 -3.87 -11.09 3.94
C TRP A 682 -3.26 -11.62 2.63
N VAL A 683 -3.50 -10.95 1.49
CA VAL A 683 -2.88 -11.28 0.19
C VAL A 683 -1.34 -11.24 0.27
N LEU A 684 -0.78 -10.26 0.98
CA LEU A 684 0.67 -10.15 1.19
C LEU A 684 1.22 -11.30 2.05
N LEU A 685 0.59 -11.59 3.18
CA LEU A 685 0.96 -12.70 4.07
C LEU A 685 0.84 -14.07 3.38
N GLU A 686 -0.23 -14.32 2.64
CA GLU A 686 -0.38 -15.55 1.86
C GLU A 686 0.73 -15.70 0.82
N SER A 687 1.11 -14.60 0.15
CA SER A 687 2.19 -14.60 -0.84
C SER A 687 3.55 -14.94 -0.21
N HIS A 688 3.86 -14.36 0.96
CA HIS A 688 5.08 -14.68 1.73
C HIS A 688 5.08 -16.14 2.21
N SER A 689 3.96 -16.63 2.77
CA SER A 689 3.81 -18.02 3.24
C SER A 689 4.00 -19.02 2.09
N ASN A 690 3.34 -18.80 0.94
CA ASN A 690 3.44 -19.72 -0.18
C ASN A 690 4.83 -19.74 -0.83
N LEU A 691 5.60 -18.64 -0.72
CA LEU A 691 7.01 -18.61 -1.12
C LEU A 691 7.92 -19.34 -0.12
N LEU A 692 7.63 -19.23 1.19
CA LEU A 692 8.29 -20.02 2.22
C LEU A 692 8.05 -21.53 2.00
N ASP A 693 6.82 -21.93 1.69
CA ASP A 693 6.45 -23.32 1.34
C ASP A 693 7.16 -23.84 0.09
N ILE A 694 7.49 -22.97 -0.88
CA ILE A 694 8.29 -23.35 -2.05
C ILE A 694 9.74 -23.62 -1.63
N LEU A 695 10.34 -22.76 -0.82
CA LEU A 695 11.73 -22.92 -0.35
C LEU A 695 11.90 -24.13 0.57
N LEU A 696 10.91 -24.42 1.42
CA LEU A 696 10.89 -25.57 2.34
C LEU A 696 10.90 -26.95 1.65
N LYS A 697 10.74 -27.01 0.32
CA LYS A 697 10.86 -28.26 -0.47
C LYS A 697 12.31 -28.72 -0.64
N ASP A 698 13.27 -27.82 -0.46
CA ASP A 698 14.71 -28.13 -0.39
C ASP A 698 15.36 -27.25 0.69
N PRO A 699 15.22 -27.62 1.98
CA PRO A 699 15.70 -26.78 3.08
C PRO A 699 17.23 -26.77 3.18
N ALA A 700 17.91 -27.79 2.66
CA ALA A 700 19.37 -27.87 2.66
C ALA A 700 19.98 -26.84 1.70
N LYS A 701 19.43 -26.69 0.48
CA LYS A 701 19.85 -25.65 -0.45
C LYS A 701 19.40 -24.25 0.00
N ASN A 702 18.17 -24.13 0.52
CA ASN A 702 17.51 -22.83 0.68
C ASN A 702 17.63 -22.21 2.09
N ALA A 703 18.38 -22.81 3.03
CA ALA A 703 18.43 -22.41 4.44
C ALA A 703 18.54 -20.89 4.68
N ALA A 704 19.49 -20.21 4.01
CA ALA A 704 19.72 -18.76 4.16
C ALA A 704 18.63 -17.87 3.52
N LEU A 705 17.75 -18.42 2.68
CA LEU A 705 16.55 -17.74 2.16
C LEU A 705 15.32 -18.03 3.01
N ILE A 706 15.21 -19.26 3.55
CA ILE A 706 14.16 -19.66 4.51
C ILE A 706 14.28 -18.80 5.78
N GLU A 707 15.50 -18.66 6.32
CA GLU A 707 15.81 -17.76 7.44
C GLU A 707 15.26 -16.34 7.19
N GLN A 708 15.63 -15.74 6.05
CA GLN A 708 15.26 -14.37 5.69
C GLN A 708 13.75 -14.21 5.44
N ARG A 709 13.11 -15.21 4.81
CA ARG A 709 11.65 -15.23 4.62
C ARG A 709 10.91 -15.38 5.94
N CYS A 710 11.37 -16.23 6.87
CA CYS A 710 10.78 -16.31 8.21
C CYS A 710 10.95 -15.00 8.99
N GLN A 711 12.13 -14.36 8.96
CA GLN A 711 12.37 -13.05 9.58
C GLN A 711 11.40 -11.97 9.05
N ARG A 712 11.17 -11.94 7.72
CA ARG A 712 10.27 -10.99 7.05
C ARG A 712 8.79 -11.28 7.30
N LEU A 713 8.35 -12.54 7.17
CA LEU A 713 6.97 -12.94 7.43
C LEU A 713 6.59 -12.72 8.89
N SER A 714 7.46 -13.10 9.83
CA SER A 714 7.20 -12.89 11.27
C SER A 714 7.15 -11.41 11.65
N ALA A 715 7.93 -10.56 10.98
CA ALA A 715 7.85 -9.10 11.13
C ALA A 715 6.56 -8.53 10.52
N LEU A 716 6.14 -8.99 9.33
CA LEU A 716 4.88 -8.57 8.70
C LEU A 716 3.67 -8.87 9.59
N ILE A 717 3.60 -10.07 10.19
CA ILE A 717 2.48 -10.43 11.07
C ILE A 717 2.46 -9.53 12.31
N MET A 718 3.61 -9.30 12.96
CA MET A 718 3.75 -8.39 14.11
C MET A 718 3.43 -6.92 13.80
N ASN A 719 3.49 -6.50 12.53
CA ASN A 719 3.20 -5.14 12.07
C ASN A 719 1.92 -5.07 11.22
N SER A 720 1.04 -6.07 11.32
CA SER A 720 -0.23 -6.13 10.59
C SER A 720 -1.37 -5.45 11.35
N THR A 721 -2.40 -5.03 10.62
CA THR A 721 -3.67 -4.49 11.18
C THR A 721 -4.76 -5.55 11.32
N LEU A 722 -4.37 -6.83 11.17
CA LEU A 722 -5.27 -7.96 11.16
C LEU A 722 -5.72 -8.33 12.59
N PRO A 723 -6.97 -8.77 12.77
CA PRO A 723 -7.37 -9.42 14.01
C PRO A 723 -6.60 -10.74 14.17
N MET A 724 -6.16 -11.05 15.39
CA MET A 724 -5.52 -12.32 15.71
C MET A 724 -6.53 -13.48 15.59
N SER A 725 -6.49 -14.18 14.47
CA SER A 725 -7.21 -15.43 14.23
C SER A 725 -6.33 -16.64 14.56
N GLU A 726 -6.94 -17.80 14.79
CA GLU A 726 -6.20 -19.05 15.02
C GLU A 726 -5.24 -19.38 13.86
N ASP A 727 -5.64 -19.12 12.61
CA ASP A 727 -4.78 -19.29 11.42
C ASP A 727 -3.55 -18.37 11.49
N LEU A 728 -3.72 -17.10 11.87
CA LEU A 728 -2.64 -16.11 11.93
C LEU A 728 -1.65 -16.43 13.08
N LEU A 729 -2.17 -16.83 14.24
CA LEU A 729 -1.37 -17.25 15.39
C LEU A 729 -0.58 -18.54 15.10
N ASN A 730 -1.21 -19.53 14.47
CA ASN A 730 -0.54 -20.77 14.07
C ASN A 730 0.52 -20.52 12.97
N LEU A 731 0.24 -19.64 12.00
CA LEU A 731 1.22 -19.23 10.98
C LEU A 731 2.43 -18.53 11.61
N GLN A 732 2.20 -17.61 12.54
CA GLN A 732 3.26 -16.90 13.25
C GLN A 732 4.12 -17.87 14.08
N GLU A 733 3.49 -18.75 14.86
CA GLU A 733 4.21 -19.69 15.71
C GLU A 733 5.06 -20.65 14.86
N GLN A 734 4.50 -21.23 13.80
CA GLN A 734 5.25 -22.11 12.90
C GLN A 734 6.40 -21.36 12.23
N THR A 735 6.20 -20.11 11.81
CA THR A 735 7.26 -19.26 11.23
C THR A 735 8.40 -19.02 12.23
N CYS A 736 8.07 -18.71 13.49
CA CYS A 736 9.04 -18.52 14.56
C CYS A 736 9.76 -19.83 14.95
N GLN A 737 9.05 -20.95 15.07
CA GLN A 737 9.63 -22.27 15.32
C GLN A 737 10.59 -22.70 14.18
N LYS A 738 10.28 -22.39 12.92
CA LYS A 738 11.19 -22.62 11.78
C LYS A 738 12.41 -21.69 11.82
N LEU A 739 12.25 -20.43 12.22
CA LEU A 739 13.38 -19.50 12.37
C LEU A 739 14.33 -19.94 13.51
N VAL A 740 13.80 -20.25 14.70
CA VAL A 740 14.56 -20.80 15.83
C VAL A 740 15.17 -22.16 15.50
N SER A 741 14.55 -22.95 14.61
CA SER A 741 15.13 -24.21 14.12
C SER A 741 16.38 -24.03 13.25
N LEU A 742 16.54 -22.88 12.58
CA LEU A 742 17.73 -22.51 11.81
C LEU A 742 18.74 -21.71 12.65
N GLN A 743 18.27 -20.96 13.64
CA GLN A 743 19.07 -20.07 14.48
C GLN A 743 18.75 -20.25 15.98
N PRO A 744 19.06 -21.42 16.58
CA PRO A 744 18.68 -21.73 17.96
C PRO A 744 19.38 -20.86 19.00
N CYS A 745 20.52 -20.24 18.64
CA CYS A 745 21.29 -19.33 19.50
C CYS A 745 21.07 -17.85 19.17
N SER A 746 20.07 -17.52 18.34
CA SER A 746 19.66 -16.14 18.05
C SER A 746 18.65 -15.65 19.08
N SER A 747 19.07 -14.70 19.91
CA SER A 747 18.23 -13.97 20.86
C SER A 747 16.98 -13.38 20.20
N LEU A 748 17.14 -12.68 19.07
CA LEU A 748 16.02 -12.09 18.30
C LEU A 748 15.00 -13.13 17.85
N SER A 749 15.47 -14.31 17.43
CA SER A 749 14.60 -15.41 16.98
C SER A 749 13.82 -16.02 18.15
N LEU A 750 14.47 -16.20 19.30
CA LEU A 750 13.85 -16.68 20.55
C LEU A 750 12.88 -15.67 21.16
N TYR A 751 13.19 -14.37 21.11
CA TYR A 751 12.27 -13.30 21.49
C TYR A 751 10.99 -13.36 20.65
N ARG A 752 11.11 -13.44 19.31
CA ARG A 752 9.96 -13.55 18.40
C ARG A 752 9.11 -14.80 18.63
N LEU A 753 9.74 -15.93 18.98
CA LEU A 753 9.02 -17.14 19.41
C LEU A 753 8.29 -16.92 20.73
N GLY A 754 8.93 -16.29 21.72
CA GLY A 754 8.33 -15.95 23.01
C GLY A 754 7.11 -15.03 22.87
N VAL A 755 7.19 -14.02 22.00
CA VAL A 755 6.04 -13.16 21.65
C VAL A 755 4.94 -14.00 20.99
N SER A 756 5.25 -14.76 19.94
CA SER A 756 4.24 -15.59 19.27
C SER A 756 3.55 -16.61 20.19
N GLN A 757 4.27 -17.18 21.16
CA GLN A 757 3.71 -18.07 22.16
C GLN A 757 2.87 -17.29 23.18
N PHE A 758 3.28 -16.07 23.56
CA PHE A 758 2.49 -15.21 24.44
C PHE A 758 1.20 -14.71 23.78
N ASP A 759 1.26 -14.24 22.52
CA ASP A 759 0.09 -13.89 21.70
C ASP A 759 -0.89 -15.07 21.63
N LYS A 760 -0.35 -16.28 21.42
CA LYS A 760 -1.14 -17.52 21.39
C LYS A 760 -1.74 -17.85 22.75
N PHE A 761 -1.05 -17.56 23.86
CA PHE A 761 -1.58 -17.68 25.22
C PHE A 761 -2.71 -16.67 25.50
N GLU A 762 -2.58 -15.40 25.12
CA GLU A 762 -3.63 -14.38 25.32
C GLU A 762 -4.89 -14.66 24.48
N ASN A 763 -4.74 -15.44 23.40
CA ASN A 763 -5.84 -15.98 22.60
C ASN A 763 -6.26 -17.41 23.05
N CYS A 764 -5.57 -18.02 24.02
CA CYS A 764 -5.85 -19.37 24.50
C CYS A 764 -6.83 -19.34 25.68
N PRO A 765 -7.84 -20.23 25.73
CA PRO A 765 -8.79 -20.25 26.84
C PRO A 765 -8.12 -20.70 28.15
N PRO A 766 -8.48 -20.10 29.31
CA PRO A 766 -7.92 -20.48 30.61
C PRO A 766 -8.02 -21.98 30.90
N GLY A 767 -6.90 -22.59 31.28
CA GLY A 767 -6.78 -24.03 31.52
C GLY A 767 -5.35 -24.53 31.32
N ASP A 768 -5.15 -25.86 31.39
CA ASP A 768 -3.82 -26.47 31.32
C ASP A 768 -3.07 -26.19 30.00
N THR A 769 -3.80 -26.06 28.88
CA THR A 769 -3.23 -25.68 27.58
C THR A 769 -2.66 -24.28 27.62
N ALA A 770 -3.40 -23.29 28.12
CA ALA A 770 -2.91 -21.92 28.28
C ALA A 770 -1.74 -21.87 29.27
N ASN A 771 -1.85 -22.57 30.41
CA ASN A 771 -0.77 -22.69 31.40
C ASN A 771 0.51 -23.33 30.82
N LYS A 772 0.39 -24.22 29.83
CA LYS A 772 1.54 -24.79 29.11
C LYS A 772 2.14 -23.77 28.14
N ILE A 773 1.32 -23.15 27.29
CA ILE A 773 1.78 -22.17 26.29
C ILE A 773 2.46 -20.98 26.97
N LEU A 774 1.92 -20.49 28.11
CA LEU A 774 2.54 -19.44 28.91
C LEU A 774 3.92 -19.85 29.43
N LYS A 775 4.10 -21.09 29.90
CA LYS A 775 5.41 -21.62 30.32
C LYS A 775 6.39 -21.72 29.14
N GLU A 776 5.92 -22.13 27.96
CA GLU A 776 6.75 -22.17 26.75
C GLU A 776 7.17 -20.74 26.33
N ALA A 777 6.28 -19.75 26.37
CA ALA A 777 6.62 -18.33 26.16
C ALA A 777 7.67 -17.82 27.17
N MET A 778 7.48 -18.11 28.47
CA MET A 778 8.42 -17.74 29.53
C MET A 778 9.81 -18.36 29.31
N THR A 779 9.90 -19.65 28.93
CA THR A 779 11.20 -20.28 28.67
C THR A 779 11.87 -19.75 27.40
N SER A 780 11.10 -19.35 26.38
CA SER A 780 11.61 -18.66 25.19
C SER A 780 12.22 -17.29 25.53
N TYR A 781 11.55 -16.47 26.34
CA TYR A 781 12.12 -15.20 26.82
C TYR A 781 13.35 -15.40 27.71
N GLN A 782 13.32 -16.37 28.62
CA GLN A 782 14.48 -16.73 29.45
C GLN A 782 15.65 -17.24 28.61
N ALA A 783 15.40 -18.04 27.56
CA ALA A 783 16.41 -18.48 26.61
C ALA A 783 17.07 -17.28 25.90
N CYS A 784 16.27 -16.32 25.42
CA CYS A 784 16.75 -15.09 24.81
C CYS A 784 17.66 -14.29 25.76
N ILE A 785 17.23 -14.05 27.01
CA ILE A 785 18.02 -13.33 28.00
C ILE A 785 19.30 -14.11 28.36
N SER A 786 19.25 -15.45 28.40
CA SER A 786 20.42 -16.30 28.68
C SER A 786 21.52 -16.24 27.62
N LEU A 787 21.21 -15.73 26.43
CA LEU A 787 22.13 -15.62 25.29
C LEU A 787 22.80 -14.25 25.15
N GLU A 788 22.36 -13.22 25.89
CA GLU A 788 22.94 -11.88 25.81
C GLU A 788 24.47 -11.89 26.02
N GLY A 789 25.22 -11.29 25.09
CA GLY A 789 26.69 -11.28 25.11
C GLY A 789 27.37 -12.58 24.67
N LYS A 790 26.62 -13.65 24.32
CA LYS A 790 27.14 -14.88 23.71
C LYS A 790 27.03 -14.82 22.16
N PRO A 791 27.88 -15.55 21.42
CA PRO A 791 27.73 -15.68 19.96
C PRO A 791 26.38 -16.30 19.57
N ALA A 792 25.86 -15.94 18.40
CA ALA A 792 24.64 -16.51 17.82
C ALA A 792 24.83 -17.91 17.21
N SER A 793 25.88 -18.62 17.60
CA SER A 793 26.27 -19.96 17.12
C SER A 793 26.74 -20.83 18.30
N GLY A 794 26.34 -22.10 18.31
CA GLY A 794 26.69 -23.07 19.36
C GLY A 794 25.54 -24.03 19.62
N ASP A 795 25.59 -24.71 20.75
CA ASP A 795 24.53 -25.63 21.17
C ASP A 795 23.24 -24.88 21.58
N PRO A 796 22.05 -25.39 21.22
CA PRO A 796 20.77 -24.80 21.63
C PRO A 796 20.60 -24.71 23.16
N PRO A 797 20.01 -23.62 23.71
CA PRO A 797 19.76 -23.50 25.15
C PRO A 797 18.90 -24.65 25.71
N GLU A 798 19.18 -25.12 26.92
CA GLU A 798 18.40 -26.17 27.59
C GLU A 798 16.91 -25.79 27.77
N SER A 799 16.63 -24.49 28.00
CA SER A 799 15.28 -23.96 28.09
C SER A 799 14.52 -23.95 26.75
N LEU A 800 15.21 -24.06 25.61
CA LEU A 800 14.62 -24.29 24.30
C LEU A 800 14.42 -25.79 24.04
N THR A 801 15.43 -26.63 24.32
CA THR A 801 15.34 -28.09 24.06
C THR A 801 14.34 -28.81 24.96
N GLY A 802 14.00 -28.21 26.11
CA GLY A 802 12.91 -28.64 26.98
C GLY A 802 11.49 -28.42 26.43
N GLN A 803 11.30 -27.60 25.38
CA GLN A 803 9.96 -27.34 24.82
C GLN A 803 9.46 -28.52 23.96
N GLN A 804 8.15 -28.80 24.04
CA GLN A 804 7.56 -30.00 23.42
C GLN A 804 7.79 -30.05 21.90
N TRP A 805 7.55 -28.93 21.22
CA TRP A 805 7.69 -28.84 19.76
C TRP A 805 9.12 -29.11 19.28
N TRP A 806 10.13 -28.73 20.07
CA TRP A 806 11.54 -29.00 19.75
C TRP A 806 11.85 -30.49 19.86
N GLN A 807 11.35 -31.15 20.92
CA GLN A 807 11.51 -32.60 21.09
C GLN A 807 10.81 -33.39 19.98
N ASP A 808 9.61 -32.97 19.58
CA ASP A 808 8.84 -33.65 18.52
C ASP A 808 9.43 -33.41 17.13
N LYS A 809 10.01 -32.22 16.87
CA LYS A 809 10.88 -31.97 15.72
C LYS A 809 12.06 -32.94 15.69
N VAL A 810 12.83 -33.07 16.79
CA VAL A 810 14.01 -33.93 16.83
C VAL A 810 13.65 -35.40 16.58
N LYS A 811 12.55 -35.89 17.16
CA LYS A 811 12.00 -37.23 16.88
C LYS A 811 11.68 -37.40 15.39
N ALA A 812 10.99 -36.43 14.77
CA ALA A 812 10.65 -36.48 13.35
C ALA A 812 11.89 -36.43 12.43
N GLU A 813 12.93 -35.67 12.80
CA GLU A 813 14.20 -35.64 12.08
C GLU A 813 14.99 -36.95 12.22
N GLU A 814 14.95 -37.60 13.39
CA GLU A 814 15.48 -38.95 13.58
C GLU A 814 14.71 -40.01 12.78
N GLU A 815 13.38 -39.98 12.79
CA GLU A 815 12.54 -40.90 12.02
C GLU A 815 12.74 -40.72 10.51
N ALA A 816 12.88 -39.48 10.04
CA ALA A 816 13.22 -39.18 8.65
C ALA A 816 14.59 -39.75 8.26
N LYS A 817 15.62 -39.59 9.10
CA LYS A 817 16.95 -40.18 8.89
C LYS A 817 16.88 -41.71 8.84
N LYS A 818 16.25 -42.35 9.83
CA LYS A 818 16.04 -43.80 9.88
C LYS A 818 15.28 -44.32 8.64
N ALA A 819 14.30 -43.57 8.15
CA ALA A 819 13.55 -43.90 6.92
C ALA A 819 14.36 -43.68 5.62
N GLU A 820 15.33 -42.76 5.60
CA GLU A 820 16.23 -42.55 4.47
C GLU A 820 17.37 -43.58 4.45
N GLU A 821 17.89 -43.97 5.62
CA GLU A 821 18.85 -45.06 5.80
C GLU A 821 18.22 -46.41 5.41
N ALA A 822 16.97 -46.68 5.84
CA ALA A 822 16.22 -47.86 5.42
C ALA A 822 16.01 -47.95 3.89
N LYS A 823 15.92 -46.81 3.19
CA LYS A 823 15.87 -46.76 1.71
C LYS A 823 17.24 -46.99 1.04
N LYS A 824 18.34 -46.89 1.79
CA LYS A 824 19.72 -47.15 1.33
C LYS A 824 20.19 -48.57 1.66
N ALA A 825 19.43 -49.34 2.43
CA ALA A 825 19.73 -50.74 2.73
C ALA A 825 19.55 -51.63 1.47
N PRO A 826 20.52 -52.51 1.13
CA PRO A 826 20.41 -53.38 -0.04
C PRO A 826 19.41 -54.52 0.21
N ALA A 827 18.59 -54.83 -0.80
CA ALA A 827 17.66 -55.95 -0.75
C ALA A 827 18.41 -57.29 -0.61
N PRO A 828 17.93 -58.24 0.24
CA PRO A 828 18.60 -59.52 0.45
C PRO A 828 18.63 -60.36 -0.83
N ALA A 829 19.82 -60.86 -1.17
CA ALA A 829 20.07 -61.54 -2.44
C ALA A 829 19.35 -62.90 -2.53
N ALA A 830 18.41 -63.02 -3.48
CA ALA A 830 17.72 -64.27 -3.78
C ALA A 830 18.68 -65.30 -4.42
N LYS A 831 18.62 -66.56 -3.97
CA LYS A 831 19.27 -67.71 -4.61
C LYS A 831 18.23 -68.73 -5.08
N GLY A 832 18.26 -69.06 -6.37
CA GLY A 832 17.55 -70.20 -6.95
C GLY A 832 16.13 -69.92 -7.48
N GLY A 833 15.94 -70.13 -8.78
CA GLY A 833 14.65 -70.59 -9.35
C GLY A 833 14.82 -72.04 -9.85
N PRO A 834 14.05 -72.51 -10.86
CA PRO A 834 12.84 -71.94 -11.47
C PRO A 834 11.69 -72.97 -11.62
N ALA A 835 10.42 -72.54 -11.81
CA ALA A 835 9.35 -73.37 -12.38
C ALA A 835 8.11 -72.56 -12.85
N LYS A 836 7.29 -73.16 -13.74
CA LYS A 836 5.96 -72.64 -14.16
C LYS A 836 4.84 -73.18 -13.25
N PRO A 837 3.76 -72.43 -12.97
CA PRO A 837 2.60 -72.94 -12.24
C PRO A 837 1.36 -73.19 -13.12
N ALA A 838 0.76 -74.39 -13.02
CA ALA A 838 -0.65 -74.72 -13.28
C ALA A 838 -0.91 -76.24 -13.05
N PRO A 839 -2.13 -76.70 -12.68
CA PRO A 839 -3.28 -76.01 -12.06
C PRO A 839 -3.66 -76.65 -10.69
N ALA A 840 -4.84 -76.30 -10.12
CA ALA A 840 -5.25 -76.69 -8.76
C ALA A 840 -6.49 -77.60 -8.67
N ALA A 841 -6.57 -78.40 -7.60
CA ALA A 841 -7.70 -79.18 -7.06
C ALA A 841 -7.26 -79.77 -5.69
N ARG A 842 -8.04 -79.97 -4.61
CA ARG A 842 -9.42 -79.69 -4.14
C ARG A 842 -9.33 -79.71 -2.58
N GLY A 843 -10.25 -79.23 -1.74
CA GLY A 843 -11.52 -78.51 -1.95
C GLY A 843 -12.50 -78.72 -0.77
N GLY A 844 -13.31 -77.71 -0.42
CA GLY A 844 -14.37 -77.76 0.61
C GLY A 844 -13.92 -77.27 2.01
N GLY A 845 -14.62 -76.36 2.70
CA GLY A 845 -15.89 -75.66 2.40
C GLY A 845 -16.02 -74.34 3.20
N ALA A 846 -17.20 -73.72 3.41
CA ALA A 846 -18.55 -74.11 2.98
C ALA A 846 -19.44 -72.89 2.58
N ALA A 847 -20.30 -72.36 3.47
CA ALA A 847 -21.32 -71.34 3.20
C ALA A 847 -21.78 -70.57 4.48
N GLY A 848 -22.42 -69.39 4.42
CA GLY A 848 -22.61 -68.48 3.27
C GLY A 848 -23.88 -67.58 3.32
N ARG A 849 -23.99 -66.68 2.31
CA ARG A 849 -25.09 -65.71 1.96
C ARG A 849 -25.08 -64.37 2.74
N GLY A 850 -25.36 -63.20 2.13
CA GLY A 850 -25.56 -62.81 0.70
C GLY A 850 -25.74 -61.27 0.59
N ALA A 851 -25.14 -60.56 -0.38
CA ALA A 851 -25.64 -60.29 -1.76
C ALA A 851 -26.42 -58.94 -1.88
N PRO A 852 -26.56 -58.29 -3.06
CA PRO A 852 -25.98 -58.56 -4.39
C PRO A 852 -25.27 -57.35 -5.06
N ALA A 853 -24.71 -57.58 -6.26
CA ALA A 853 -24.40 -56.54 -7.26
C ALA A 853 -24.74 -57.06 -8.67
N SER A 854 -25.04 -56.17 -9.64
CA SER A 854 -25.54 -56.53 -10.98
C SER A 854 -24.50 -56.39 -12.10
N ARG A 855 -24.60 -57.26 -13.12
CA ARG A 855 -23.75 -57.30 -14.34
C ARG A 855 -24.35 -56.45 -15.48
N GLY A 856 -23.64 -56.35 -16.61
CA GLY A 856 -24.12 -55.74 -17.86
C GLY A 856 -23.91 -56.60 -19.12
N ALA A 857 -24.27 -56.03 -20.29
CA ALA A 857 -24.23 -56.60 -21.66
C ALA A 857 -25.27 -57.73 -21.93
N PRO A 858 -25.87 -57.84 -23.14
CA PRO A 858 -25.16 -57.98 -24.43
C PRO A 858 -25.56 -56.93 -25.52
N ALA A 859 -25.18 -57.18 -26.78
CA ALA A 859 -25.12 -56.19 -27.86
C ALA A 859 -26.13 -56.40 -29.01
N ALA A 860 -26.29 -55.37 -29.85
CA ALA A 860 -26.97 -55.43 -31.16
C ALA A 860 -26.20 -54.63 -32.23
N ARG A 861 -26.37 -54.97 -33.52
CA ARG A 861 -25.74 -54.29 -34.68
C ARG A 861 -26.69 -53.26 -35.29
N GLY A 862 -26.15 -52.15 -35.80
CA GLY A 862 -26.85 -51.21 -36.67
C GLY A 862 -25.88 -50.51 -37.64
N ARG A 863 -26.24 -50.42 -38.91
CA ARG A 863 -25.52 -49.65 -39.95
C ARG A 863 -26.35 -48.41 -40.32
N GLY A 864 -25.70 -47.39 -40.88
CA GLY A 864 -26.25 -46.77 -42.10
C GLY A 864 -26.27 -45.24 -42.16
N ALA A 865 -25.35 -44.71 -42.98
CA ALA A 865 -25.53 -43.60 -43.94
C ALA A 865 -26.15 -42.25 -43.50
N ALA A 866 -25.56 -41.18 -44.03
CA ALA A 866 -26.17 -39.86 -44.13
C ALA A 866 -26.87 -39.69 -45.49
N THR A 867 -27.79 -38.72 -45.59
CA THR A 867 -27.79 -37.71 -46.67
C THR A 867 -28.73 -36.53 -46.35
N THR A 868 -28.44 -35.37 -46.95
CA THR A 868 -29.33 -34.19 -47.03
C THR A 868 -30.27 -34.32 -48.25
N PRO A 869 -31.38 -33.56 -48.29
CA PRO A 869 -31.38 -32.22 -48.92
C PRO A 869 -32.03 -31.15 -47.99
N ALA A 870 -31.82 -29.84 -48.08
CA ALA A 870 -31.91 -28.90 -49.22
C ALA A 870 -33.36 -28.84 -49.80
N ARG A 871 -33.97 -27.69 -50.15
CA ARG A 871 -33.47 -26.33 -50.46
C ARG A 871 -34.70 -25.35 -50.49
N VAL A 872 -34.48 -24.07 -50.86
CA VAL A 872 -35.42 -23.11 -51.54
C VAL A 872 -35.99 -21.90 -50.74
N TYR A 873 -35.37 -20.72 -50.99
CA TYR A 873 -35.94 -19.35 -51.09
C TYR A 873 -36.59 -18.65 -49.86
N CYS A 874 -36.83 -17.32 -49.87
CA CYS A 874 -36.07 -16.14 -50.37
C CYS A 874 -36.83 -14.84 -50.00
N GLY A 875 -36.13 -13.73 -49.69
CA GLY A 875 -36.71 -12.37 -49.58
C GLY A 875 -36.36 -11.67 -48.24
N ILE A 876 -35.79 -10.46 -48.07
CA ILE A 876 -35.13 -9.39 -48.88
C ILE A 876 -35.69 -8.01 -48.45
N ILE A 877 -34.83 -7.12 -47.87
CA ILE A 877 -34.98 -5.64 -47.73
C ILE A 877 -36.08 -5.15 -46.73
N ARG A 878 -35.95 -4.07 -45.91
CA ARG A 878 -34.96 -2.99 -45.62
C ARG A 878 -35.08 -2.66 -44.10
N PHE A 879 -34.04 -2.53 -43.27
CA PHE A 879 -32.98 -1.49 -43.12
C PHE A 879 -33.40 -0.18 -42.38
N CYS A 880 -32.45 0.36 -41.59
CA CYS A 880 -32.50 1.54 -40.70
C CYS A 880 -33.17 1.32 -39.33
N ARG A 881 -32.61 1.76 -38.19
CA ARG A 881 -31.30 2.44 -37.96
C ARG A 881 -30.81 2.21 -36.52
N GLU A 882 -29.50 2.08 -36.34
CA GLU A 882 -28.83 2.11 -35.03
C GLU A 882 -28.14 3.47 -34.81
N SER A 883 -27.98 3.84 -33.54
CA SER A 883 -27.08 4.90 -33.04
C SER A 883 -26.74 4.52 -31.58
N GLU A 884 -25.58 3.93 -31.32
CA GLU A 884 -24.31 4.65 -31.06
C GLU A 884 -24.37 5.59 -29.84
N PHE A 885 -23.67 5.21 -28.78
CA PHE A 885 -22.83 6.14 -28.00
C PHE A 885 -21.74 5.35 -27.27
N ASN A 886 -20.51 5.36 -27.81
CA ASN A 886 -19.33 4.82 -27.12
C ASN A 886 -18.02 5.35 -27.76
N ARG A 887 -17.46 6.45 -27.24
CA ARG A 887 -16.15 6.95 -27.69
C ARG A 887 -15.57 8.00 -26.74
N TYR A 888 -14.34 7.78 -26.27
CA TYR A 888 -13.25 8.76 -26.34
C TYR A 888 -11.90 8.02 -26.38
N MET A 889 -11.16 8.24 -27.45
CA MET A 889 -9.76 7.86 -27.68
C MET A 889 -9.28 8.72 -28.85
N PHE A 890 -8.03 9.19 -28.80
CA PHE A 890 -7.55 10.29 -29.64
C PHE A 890 -7.34 9.93 -31.11
N ILE A 891 -7.33 10.96 -31.95
CA ILE A 891 -7.09 10.87 -33.40
C ILE A 891 -5.64 11.21 -33.68
N ASP A 892 -4.94 10.32 -34.38
CA ASP A 892 -3.70 10.63 -35.09
C ASP A 892 -3.99 10.64 -36.61
N THR A 893 -3.51 11.67 -37.32
CA THR A 893 -3.74 11.82 -38.77
C THR A 893 -2.43 11.80 -39.55
N THR A 894 -2.25 10.82 -40.44
CA THR A 894 -1.25 10.86 -41.51
C THR A 894 -1.87 10.41 -42.85
N PRO A 895 -1.66 11.15 -43.96
CA PRO A 895 -2.14 10.76 -45.29
C PRO A 895 -1.11 9.89 -46.05
N ALA A 896 -1.60 9.01 -46.92
CA ALA A 896 -0.83 7.92 -47.52
C ALA A 896 0.10 8.31 -48.69
N GLY A 897 1.20 7.55 -48.84
CA GLY A 897 2.01 7.41 -50.07
C GLY A 897 2.12 5.93 -50.47
N LYS A 898 2.22 5.63 -51.78
CA LYS A 898 2.10 4.26 -52.32
C LYS A 898 3.44 3.65 -52.76
N ALA A 899 3.50 2.31 -52.69
CA ALA A 899 4.00 1.36 -53.71
C ALA A 899 5.01 0.31 -53.22
N ALA A 900 4.86 -0.90 -53.78
CA ALA A 900 5.76 -2.07 -53.71
C ALA A 900 6.49 -2.19 -55.09
N PRO A 901 7.43 -3.14 -55.34
CA PRO A 901 7.72 -4.37 -54.60
C PRO A 901 9.22 -4.74 -54.41
N ALA A 902 9.45 -5.93 -53.84
CA ALA A 902 10.72 -6.66 -53.71
C ALA A 902 11.09 -7.39 -55.05
N PRO A 903 12.15 -8.25 -55.17
CA PRO A 903 13.04 -8.82 -54.13
C PRO A 903 14.54 -9.04 -54.52
N ALA A 904 15.25 -9.79 -53.65
CA ALA A 904 16.32 -10.77 -53.94
C ALA A 904 17.82 -10.43 -53.71
N ALA A 905 18.35 -11.03 -52.62
CA ALA A 905 19.49 -11.97 -52.59
C ALA A 905 20.96 -11.55 -52.90
N SER A 906 21.79 -11.72 -51.86
CA SER A 906 23.01 -12.60 -51.82
C SER A 906 24.42 -11.98 -51.67
N LYS A 907 25.21 -12.67 -50.80
CA LYS A 907 26.69 -12.80 -50.74
C LYS A 907 27.59 -11.58 -50.43
N ALA A 908 28.56 -11.83 -49.54
CA ALA A 908 29.81 -11.07 -49.31
C ALA A 908 31.01 -11.88 -49.90
N PRO A 909 32.32 -11.58 -49.68
CA PRO A 909 33.01 -10.45 -48.99
C PRO A 909 34.15 -9.89 -49.91
N PRO A 910 35.43 -9.66 -49.49
CA PRO A 910 36.04 -8.88 -48.37
C PRO A 910 36.98 -7.72 -48.86
N GLY A 911 37.64 -6.97 -47.95
CA GLY A 911 38.73 -6.01 -48.26
C GLY A 911 39.62 -5.62 -47.06
N LYS A 912 40.85 -5.14 -47.27
CA LYS A 912 41.87 -4.80 -46.23
C LYS A 912 42.68 -3.53 -46.53
N GLY A 913 43.20 -2.88 -45.49
CA GLY A 913 44.33 -1.91 -45.51
C GLY A 913 44.09 -0.65 -44.66
N GLY A 914 45.07 0.02 -44.03
CA GLY A 914 46.49 -0.33 -43.80
C GLY A 914 47.39 0.91 -43.56
N HIS A 915 48.46 0.76 -42.73
CA HIS A 915 49.61 1.70 -42.53
C HIS A 915 49.42 2.98 -41.68
N GLN A 916 50.42 3.56 -40.95
CA GLN A 916 51.75 3.09 -40.44
C GLN A 916 52.36 4.07 -39.39
N CYS A 917 53.29 3.56 -38.54
CA CYS A 917 54.57 4.13 -38.00
C CYS A 917 54.69 5.60 -37.48
N GLU A 918 55.62 6.02 -36.59
CA GLU A 918 56.66 5.42 -35.70
C GLU A 918 57.00 6.46 -34.57
N ALA A 919 58.04 6.48 -33.71
CA ALA A 919 59.38 5.83 -33.61
C ALA A 919 59.86 5.71 -32.12
N THR A 920 61.16 5.45 -31.89
CA THR A 920 61.93 5.49 -30.59
C THR A 920 63.44 5.46 -30.92
N PRO A 921 64.45 5.10 -30.07
CA PRO A 921 64.60 4.88 -28.61
C PRO A 921 65.46 6.03 -28.01
N PRO A 922 66.55 5.93 -27.18
CA PRO A 922 67.11 4.92 -26.23
C PRO A 922 67.41 5.55 -24.82
N ALA A 923 68.29 5.11 -23.90
CA ALA A 923 69.23 3.98 -23.79
C ALA A 923 69.51 3.52 -22.32
N GLN A 924 69.43 2.19 -22.06
CA GLN A 924 70.36 1.35 -21.26
C GLN A 924 70.61 1.66 -19.75
N LYS A 925 70.86 0.70 -18.81
CA LYS A 925 71.02 -0.79 -18.76
C LYS A 925 71.02 -1.22 -17.25
N ALA A 926 71.05 -2.49 -16.81
CA ALA A 926 70.29 -3.71 -17.14
C ALA A 926 70.77 -4.90 -16.24
N GLY A 927 69.86 -5.80 -15.82
CA GLY A 927 70.17 -7.12 -15.21
C GLY A 927 69.69 -7.29 -13.76
N ALA A 928 69.28 -8.46 -13.27
CA ALA A 928 69.24 -9.85 -13.79
C ALA A 928 68.32 -10.71 -12.86
N LYS A 929 67.79 -11.92 -13.14
CA LYS A 929 67.66 -12.85 -14.30
C LYS A 929 66.43 -13.78 -13.97
N GLU A 930 65.56 -14.24 -14.89
CA GLU A 930 65.65 -15.41 -15.82
C GLU A 930 65.76 -16.84 -15.18
N PRO A 931 65.22 -17.92 -15.82
CA PRO A 931 64.05 -18.02 -16.72
C PRO A 931 63.21 -19.36 -16.49
N PRO A 932 62.62 -20.14 -17.46
CA PRO A 932 61.24 -20.66 -17.27
C PRO A 932 60.89 -22.11 -17.78
N ALA A 933 59.58 -22.46 -17.78
CA ALA A 933 58.87 -23.29 -18.80
C ALA A 933 59.22 -24.82 -18.94
N PRO A 934 58.63 -25.61 -19.88
CA PRO A 934 57.20 -26.03 -19.87
C PRO A 934 56.89 -27.52 -20.27
N GLU A 935 55.65 -27.98 -20.00
CA GLU A 935 54.88 -29.01 -20.77
C GLU A 935 55.40 -30.48 -20.85
N PRO A 936 54.66 -31.51 -21.39
CA PRO A 936 53.23 -31.62 -21.79
C PRO A 936 52.49 -32.95 -21.38
N LYS A 937 51.25 -33.12 -21.92
CA LYS A 937 50.48 -34.39 -22.22
C LYS A 937 49.62 -35.07 -21.13
N LYS A 938 48.69 -35.92 -21.63
CA LYS A 938 47.60 -36.65 -20.94
C LYS A 938 47.90 -38.15 -20.83
N GLU A 939 47.35 -38.81 -19.81
CA GLU A 939 46.82 -40.19 -19.91
C GLU A 939 45.73 -40.43 -18.83
N GLU A 940 45.13 -41.62 -18.75
CA GLU A 940 43.76 -41.82 -18.20
C GLU A 940 43.66 -42.39 -16.76
N ALA A 941 42.49 -42.21 -16.13
CA ALA A 941 42.17 -42.55 -14.73
C ALA A 941 42.03 -44.08 -14.47
N LYS A 942 42.23 -44.61 -13.24
CA LYS A 942 41.39 -44.51 -12.01
C LYS A 942 42.04 -45.40 -10.89
N PRO A 943 41.56 -45.40 -9.63
CA PRO A 943 41.07 -44.30 -8.78
C PRO A 943 41.70 -44.32 -7.36
N GLU A 944 41.68 -43.20 -6.63
CA GLU A 944 42.03 -43.15 -5.18
C GLU A 944 40.81 -42.81 -4.29
N PRO A 945 40.82 -43.20 -3.01
CA PRO A 945 39.78 -42.83 -2.03
C PRO A 945 39.92 -41.35 -1.60
N ALA A 946 38.83 -40.76 -1.10
CA ALA A 946 38.72 -39.33 -0.86
C ALA A 946 39.40 -38.85 0.45
N PRO A 947 40.15 -37.73 0.42
CA PRO A 947 40.52 -36.96 1.60
C PRO A 947 39.48 -35.84 1.90
N GLU A 948 39.49 -35.43 3.16
CA GLU A 948 38.51 -34.60 3.87
C GLU A 948 38.23 -33.20 3.27
N SER A 949 37.02 -32.69 3.52
CA SER A 949 36.60 -31.33 3.16
C SER A 949 37.27 -30.26 4.04
N LYS A 950 37.85 -29.23 3.40
CA LYS A 950 38.30 -28.01 4.11
C LYS A 950 37.10 -27.23 4.67
N PRO A 951 37.24 -26.58 5.85
CA PRO A 951 36.21 -25.69 6.39
C PRO A 951 36.02 -24.42 5.52
N ALA A 952 34.86 -23.79 5.65
CA ALA A 952 34.51 -22.52 5.01
C ALA A 952 35.10 -21.31 5.77
N ASP A 953 35.02 -20.12 5.20
CA ASP A 953 35.56 -18.88 5.78
C ASP A 953 34.94 -18.54 7.15
N ASP A 954 35.73 -18.69 8.22
CA ASP A 954 35.37 -18.27 9.58
C ASP A 954 35.26 -16.73 9.69
N LYS A 955 34.05 -16.21 9.49
CA LYS A 955 33.65 -14.96 10.14
C LYS A 955 33.08 -15.30 11.52
N PRO A 956 33.58 -14.68 12.61
CA PRO A 956 33.05 -14.93 13.95
C PRO A 956 31.56 -14.58 13.98
N ALA A 957 30.73 -15.48 14.53
CA ALA A 957 29.29 -15.30 14.58
C ALA A 957 28.91 -14.02 15.36
N PRO A 958 27.84 -13.32 14.95
CA PRO A 958 27.42 -12.09 15.61
C PRO A 958 27.09 -12.34 17.08
N ILE A 959 27.51 -11.42 17.95
CA ILE A 959 27.21 -11.49 19.38
C ILE A 959 25.78 -11.01 19.62
N ASN A 960 25.01 -11.76 20.40
CA ASN A 960 23.65 -11.40 20.78
C ASN A 960 23.64 -10.10 21.60
N PRO A 961 22.91 -9.05 21.17
CA PRO A 961 22.83 -7.79 21.89
C PRO A 961 22.04 -7.93 23.19
N LYS A 962 22.29 -7.04 24.16
CA LYS A 962 21.40 -6.86 25.31
C LYS A 962 20.15 -6.11 24.87
N THR A 963 18.96 -6.57 25.25
CA THR A 963 17.69 -5.94 24.85
C THR A 963 16.68 -5.90 25.99
N TYR A 964 15.83 -4.87 26.00
CA TYR A 964 14.74 -4.77 26.98
C TYR A 964 13.51 -5.59 26.57
N HIS A 965 13.28 -5.82 25.27
CA HIS A 965 12.07 -6.46 24.73
C HIS A 965 11.75 -7.82 25.37
N ALA A 966 12.74 -8.71 25.50
CA ALA A 966 12.53 -10.02 26.12
C ALA A 966 12.24 -9.93 27.63
N ARG A 967 12.73 -8.89 28.32
CA ARG A 967 12.39 -8.62 29.73
C ARG A 967 10.98 -8.06 29.88
N LEU A 968 10.54 -7.22 28.95
CA LEU A 968 9.17 -6.69 28.92
C LEU A 968 8.15 -7.81 28.65
N GLY A 969 8.39 -8.66 27.65
CA GLY A 969 7.59 -9.86 27.39
C GLY A 969 7.57 -10.83 28.57
N LEU A 970 8.70 -11.02 29.25
CA LEU A 970 8.78 -11.85 30.46
C LEU A 970 8.06 -11.21 31.66
N ALA A 971 8.06 -9.88 31.82
CA ALA A 971 7.32 -9.17 32.85
C ALA A 971 5.79 -9.32 32.65
N ARG A 972 5.32 -9.21 31.40
CA ARG A 972 3.94 -9.51 30.99
C ARG A 972 3.58 -10.97 31.27
N ALA A 973 4.46 -11.91 30.94
CA ALA A 973 4.24 -13.34 31.20
C ALA A 973 4.18 -13.69 32.70
N TYR A 974 5.05 -13.11 33.55
CA TYR A 974 4.94 -13.26 35.01
C TYR A 974 3.66 -12.62 35.59
N ARG A 975 3.22 -11.46 35.06
CA ARG A 975 1.93 -10.83 35.41
C ARG A 975 0.76 -11.76 35.12
N ALA A 976 0.75 -12.39 33.94
CA ALA A 976 -0.25 -13.37 33.53
C ALA A 976 -0.21 -14.67 34.37
N ALA A 977 0.97 -15.09 34.81
CA ALA A 977 1.14 -16.24 35.72
C ALA A 977 0.77 -15.94 37.19
N GLY A 978 0.46 -14.68 37.53
CA GLY A 978 0.17 -14.25 38.89
C GLY A 978 1.41 -13.98 39.77
N ASP A 979 2.63 -14.10 39.23
CA ASP A 979 3.87 -13.77 39.93
C ASP A 979 4.14 -12.26 39.80
N ILE A 980 3.43 -11.51 40.63
CA ILE A 980 3.48 -10.05 40.66
C ILE A 980 4.89 -9.53 41.01
N ASP A 981 5.67 -10.26 41.80
CA ASP A 981 6.97 -9.76 42.28
C ASP A 981 8.11 -10.01 41.28
N GLN A 982 8.13 -11.12 40.54
CA GLN A 982 9.00 -11.24 39.35
C GLN A 982 8.56 -10.26 38.25
N SER A 983 7.25 -10.06 38.06
CA SER A 983 6.74 -9.08 37.10
C SER A 983 7.24 -7.65 37.42
N LYS A 984 7.06 -7.18 38.65
CA LYS A 984 7.62 -5.89 39.13
C LYS A 984 9.14 -5.81 38.91
N LYS A 985 9.89 -6.86 39.22
CA LYS A 985 11.35 -6.91 39.03
C LYS A 985 11.72 -6.65 37.56
N PHE A 986 11.13 -7.38 36.62
CA PHE A 986 11.47 -7.23 35.21
C PHE A 986 10.99 -5.90 34.59
N TYR A 987 9.86 -5.34 35.03
CA TYR A 987 9.48 -3.96 34.64
C TYR A 987 10.52 -2.93 35.12
N ASN A 988 11.03 -3.03 36.35
CA ASN A 988 12.08 -2.12 36.83
C ASN A 988 13.42 -2.35 36.10
N GLU A 989 13.77 -3.58 35.70
CA GLU A 989 14.92 -3.82 34.80
C GLU A 989 14.73 -3.10 33.45
N VAL A 990 13.55 -3.18 32.83
CA VAL A 990 13.25 -2.48 31.55
C VAL A 990 13.36 -0.96 31.71
N MET A 991 12.73 -0.37 32.74
CA MET A 991 12.81 1.07 33.02
C MET A 991 14.25 1.55 33.28
N THR A 992 15.14 0.65 33.74
CA THR A 992 16.57 0.97 33.95
C THR A 992 17.39 0.80 32.67
N MET A 993 16.99 -0.09 31.76
CA MET A 993 17.69 -0.36 30.50
C MET A 993 17.30 0.58 29.35
N ALA A 994 16.05 1.05 29.33
CA ALA A 994 15.47 1.87 28.27
C ALA A 994 14.43 2.85 28.88
N PRO A 995 14.88 3.89 29.61
CA PRO A 995 14.00 4.84 30.32
C PRO A 995 13.06 5.64 29.40
N GLU A 996 13.36 5.70 28.10
CA GLU A 996 12.51 6.27 27.05
C GLU A 996 11.30 5.39 26.67
N VAL A 997 11.28 4.11 27.05
CA VAL A 997 10.21 3.16 26.71
C VAL A 997 9.08 3.25 27.73
N HIS A 998 7.94 3.77 27.29
CA HIS A 998 6.81 4.08 28.17
C HIS A 998 6.08 2.82 28.68
N ASP A 999 5.99 1.75 27.87
CA ASP A 999 5.27 0.49 28.17
C ASP A 999 5.47 0.00 29.61
N ALA A 1000 6.73 -0.18 30.02
CA ALA A 1000 7.07 -0.73 31.32
C ALA A 1000 6.72 0.19 32.49
N CYS A 1001 6.68 1.50 32.27
CA CYS A 1001 6.25 2.49 33.26
C CYS A 1001 4.73 2.45 33.41
N ILE A 1002 4.00 2.46 32.28
CA ILE A 1002 2.53 2.43 32.25
C ILE A 1002 2.01 1.13 32.85
N GLU A 1003 2.45 -0.04 32.36
CA GLU A 1003 1.96 -1.34 32.82
C GLU A 1003 2.23 -1.61 34.31
N LEU A 1004 3.40 -1.17 34.81
CA LEU A 1004 3.75 -1.26 36.23
C LEU A 1004 2.88 -0.32 37.08
N ALA A 1005 2.66 0.92 36.61
CA ALA A 1005 1.81 1.88 37.31
C ALA A 1005 0.33 1.43 37.33
N GLU A 1006 -0.20 0.89 36.23
CA GLU A 1006 -1.55 0.29 36.18
C GLU A 1006 -1.71 -0.88 37.14
N MET A 1007 -0.72 -1.78 37.20
CA MET A 1007 -0.70 -2.92 38.10
C MET A 1007 -0.70 -2.48 39.57
N LEU A 1008 -0.04 -1.36 39.90
CA LEU A 1008 -0.06 -0.75 41.23
C LEU A 1008 -1.34 0.08 41.48
N ALA A 1009 -1.93 0.73 40.48
CA ALA A 1009 -3.01 1.72 40.66
C ALA A 1009 -4.31 1.20 41.33
N LYS A 1010 -4.48 -0.13 41.47
CA LYS A 1010 -5.58 -0.77 42.21
C LYS A 1010 -5.23 -1.15 43.66
N THR A 1011 -3.95 -1.23 44.02
CA THR A 1011 -3.46 -1.76 45.31
C THR A 1011 -2.57 -0.77 46.07
N ASP A 1012 -1.74 0.00 45.35
CA ASP A 1012 -0.95 1.13 45.83
C ASP A 1012 -0.97 2.28 44.80
N PRO A 1013 -1.96 3.19 44.89
CA PRO A 1013 -2.04 4.37 44.03
C PRO A 1013 -0.87 5.34 44.19
N LYS A 1014 -0.14 5.32 45.32
CA LYS A 1014 1.02 6.20 45.54
C LYS A 1014 2.26 5.63 44.86
N GLY A 1015 2.50 4.33 44.99
CA GLY A 1015 3.52 3.61 44.23
C GLY A 1015 3.32 3.72 42.71
N ALA A 1016 2.07 3.77 42.23
CA ALA A 1016 1.76 4.06 40.82
C ALA A 1016 2.22 5.48 40.40
N VAL A 1017 1.96 6.50 41.22
CA VAL A 1017 2.46 7.87 40.97
C VAL A 1017 3.99 7.93 41.10
N ASP A 1018 4.60 7.21 42.04
CA ASP A 1018 6.06 7.10 42.17
C ASP A 1018 6.71 6.44 40.95
N VAL A 1019 6.03 5.51 40.28
CA VAL A 1019 6.49 4.89 39.02
C VAL A 1019 6.39 5.88 37.87
N TYR A 1020 5.25 6.55 37.67
CA TYR A 1020 5.10 7.58 36.64
C TYR A 1020 6.08 8.75 36.84
N CYS A 1021 6.37 9.13 38.09
CA CYS A 1021 7.31 10.22 38.40
C CYS A 1021 8.79 9.87 38.21
N LYS A 1022 9.12 8.62 37.87
CA LYS A 1022 10.47 8.23 37.38
C LYS A 1022 10.64 8.44 35.88
N PHE A 1023 9.55 8.67 35.15
CA PHE A 1023 9.60 8.83 33.69
C PHE A 1023 10.32 10.13 33.26
N HIS A 1024 11.04 10.07 32.15
CA HIS A 1024 11.80 11.21 31.63
C HIS A 1024 10.93 12.11 30.75
N ILE A 1025 10.23 13.05 31.40
CA ILE A 1025 9.43 14.07 30.70
C ILE A 1025 10.35 15.02 29.92
N SER A 1026 10.05 15.24 28.63
CA SER A 1026 10.80 16.16 27.77
C SER A 1026 10.70 17.62 28.23
N ASP A 1027 11.68 18.46 27.84
CA ASP A 1027 11.61 19.92 27.98
C ASP A 1027 11.85 20.61 26.61
N PRO A 1028 10.85 21.27 26.01
CA PRO A 1028 9.45 21.30 26.43
C PRO A 1028 8.77 19.91 26.34
N PRO A 1029 7.71 19.66 27.13
CA PRO A 1029 7.00 18.38 27.12
C PRO A 1029 6.31 18.13 25.78
N THR A 1030 6.34 16.88 25.33
CA THR A 1030 5.67 16.41 24.11
C THR A 1030 4.20 16.06 24.37
N PHE A 1031 3.48 15.74 23.29
CA PHE A 1031 2.12 15.21 23.37
C PHE A 1031 2.07 13.85 24.09
N ASP A 1032 3.09 13.01 23.91
CA ASP A 1032 3.16 11.67 24.51
C ASP A 1032 3.46 11.74 26.03
N ASP A 1033 4.37 12.63 26.44
CA ASP A 1033 4.57 13.01 27.86
C ASP A 1033 3.24 13.40 28.53
N GLY A 1034 2.35 14.04 27.76
CA GLY A 1034 1.02 14.47 28.15
C GLY A 1034 0.14 13.37 28.75
N TYR A 1035 0.26 12.11 28.31
CA TYR A 1035 -0.50 11.00 28.88
C TYR A 1035 -0.08 10.72 30.33
N ILE A 1036 1.23 10.60 30.57
CA ILE A 1036 1.80 10.32 31.90
C ILE A 1036 1.50 11.47 32.87
N LEU A 1037 1.62 12.72 32.39
CA LEU A 1037 1.24 13.92 33.14
C LEU A 1037 -0.24 13.88 33.57
N GLY A 1038 -1.15 13.53 32.66
CA GLY A 1038 -2.58 13.38 32.93
C GLY A 1038 -2.90 12.26 33.93
N GLU A 1039 -2.21 11.12 33.83
CA GLU A 1039 -2.40 9.98 34.73
C GLU A 1039 -1.92 10.26 36.17
N ILE A 1040 -0.81 10.97 36.36
CA ILE A 1040 -0.37 11.44 37.69
C ILE A 1040 -1.46 12.30 38.34
N VAL A 1041 -1.99 13.28 37.59
CA VAL A 1041 -3.09 14.15 38.07
C VAL A 1041 -4.33 13.31 38.39
N ARG A 1042 -4.73 12.37 37.51
CA ARG A 1042 -5.90 11.51 37.69
C ARG A 1042 -5.79 10.65 38.96
N LEU A 1043 -4.62 10.09 39.24
CA LEU A 1043 -4.39 9.24 40.42
C LEU A 1043 -4.42 10.05 41.72
N LEU A 1044 -3.68 11.17 41.80
CA LEU A 1044 -3.66 12.03 42.99
C LEU A 1044 -5.05 12.63 43.28
N MET A 1045 -5.75 13.13 42.26
CA MET A 1045 -7.10 13.66 42.39
C MET A 1045 -8.12 12.59 42.82
N LYS A 1046 -7.97 11.35 42.36
CA LYS A 1046 -8.83 10.22 42.79
C LYS A 1046 -8.54 9.77 44.22
N ALA A 1047 -7.31 9.96 44.71
CA ALA A 1047 -6.93 9.67 46.09
C ALA A 1047 -7.25 10.81 47.08
N GLU A 1048 -7.80 11.93 46.60
CA GLU A 1048 -7.98 13.19 47.34
C GLU A 1048 -6.69 13.77 47.97
N ASP A 1049 -5.52 13.38 47.45
CA ASP A 1049 -4.22 13.81 47.99
C ASP A 1049 -3.76 15.14 47.37
N TYR A 1050 -4.52 16.19 47.68
CA TYR A 1050 -4.33 17.53 47.12
C TYR A 1050 -3.03 18.23 47.57
N GLU A 1051 -2.42 17.76 48.67
CA GLU A 1051 -1.20 18.37 49.24
C GLU A 1051 0.09 17.74 48.69
N ASP A 1052 0.01 16.71 47.83
CA ASP A 1052 1.17 16.17 47.15
C ASP A 1052 1.74 17.22 46.17
N LYS A 1053 2.98 17.64 46.42
CA LYS A 1053 3.72 18.66 45.65
C LYS A 1053 3.83 18.34 44.16
N ARG A 1054 3.60 17.08 43.75
CA ARG A 1054 3.60 16.64 42.36
C ARG A 1054 2.32 17.02 41.62
N LEU A 1055 1.19 17.20 42.32
CA LEU A 1055 -0.10 17.54 41.69
C LEU A 1055 0.00 18.85 40.89
N VAL A 1056 0.40 19.94 41.56
CA VAL A 1056 0.53 21.28 40.96
C VAL A 1056 1.45 21.25 39.73
N LYS A 1057 2.65 20.65 39.86
CA LYS A 1057 3.63 20.57 38.77
C LYS A 1057 3.06 19.85 37.54
N ASN A 1058 2.43 18.68 37.74
CA ASN A 1058 1.94 17.88 36.63
C ASN A 1058 0.66 18.48 36.00
N MET A 1059 -0.21 19.13 36.78
CA MET A 1059 -1.33 19.92 36.23
C MET A 1059 -0.84 21.07 35.34
N ILE A 1060 0.20 21.79 35.75
CA ILE A 1060 0.80 22.87 34.93
C ILE A 1060 1.35 22.33 33.61
N LEU A 1061 2.10 21.22 33.64
CA LEU A 1061 2.67 20.64 32.43
C LEU A 1061 1.57 20.06 31.51
N TYR A 1062 0.59 19.33 32.06
CA TYR A 1062 -0.54 18.79 31.30
C TYR A 1062 -1.36 19.90 30.62
N GLY A 1063 -1.64 21.00 31.34
CA GLY A 1063 -2.31 22.18 30.81
C GLY A 1063 -1.49 22.99 29.79
N LYS A 1064 -0.16 22.82 29.74
CA LYS A 1064 0.68 23.38 28.66
C LYS A 1064 0.68 22.53 27.40
N VAL A 1065 0.58 21.20 27.52
CA VAL A 1065 0.54 20.28 26.38
C VAL A 1065 -0.83 20.32 25.67
N TYR A 1066 -1.93 20.37 26.43
CA TYR A 1066 -3.30 20.27 25.89
C TYR A 1066 -4.17 21.54 26.07
N GLY A 1067 -3.62 22.60 26.66
CA GLY A 1067 -4.39 23.79 27.04
C GLY A 1067 -5.22 23.59 28.32
N LEU A 1068 -5.85 24.67 28.78
CA LEU A 1068 -6.59 24.68 30.05
C LEU A 1068 -7.87 23.82 30.06
N ALA A 1069 -8.43 23.48 28.89
CA ALA A 1069 -9.70 22.75 28.79
C ALA A 1069 -9.64 21.35 29.44
N VAL A 1070 -8.54 20.60 29.27
CA VAL A 1070 -8.40 19.26 29.88
C VAL A 1070 -8.33 19.29 31.41
N LEU A 1071 -8.10 20.46 32.01
CA LEU A 1071 -8.08 20.64 33.46
C LEU A 1071 -9.46 20.98 34.05
N GLU A 1072 -10.46 21.35 33.25
CA GLU A 1072 -11.75 21.89 33.74
C GLU A 1072 -12.43 20.97 34.77
N LYS A 1073 -12.46 19.66 34.50
CA LYS A 1073 -12.98 18.64 35.43
C LYS A 1073 -12.25 18.64 36.78
N TYR A 1074 -10.93 18.81 36.78
CA TYR A 1074 -10.12 18.84 38.00
C TYR A 1074 -10.23 20.19 38.71
N VAL A 1075 -10.31 21.29 37.97
CA VAL A 1075 -10.56 22.64 38.50
C VAL A 1075 -11.85 22.66 39.31
N LYS A 1076 -12.95 22.14 38.75
CA LYS A 1076 -14.23 22.07 39.44
C LYS A 1076 -14.17 21.29 40.76
N ILE A 1077 -13.49 20.14 40.78
CA ILE A 1077 -13.30 19.34 42.01
C ILE A 1077 -12.50 20.14 43.06
N LEU A 1078 -11.47 20.89 42.64
CA LEU A 1078 -10.67 21.73 43.54
C LEU A 1078 -11.45 22.96 44.05
N GLU A 1079 -12.33 23.55 43.24
CA GLU A 1079 -13.27 24.61 43.66
C GLU A 1079 -14.26 24.07 44.71
N GLU A 1080 -14.89 22.92 44.46
CA GLU A 1080 -15.80 22.24 45.40
C GLU A 1080 -15.11 21.83 46.73
N LYS A 1081 -13.79 21.64 46.71
CA LYS A 1081 -12.94 21.32 47.88
C LYS A 1081 -12.21 22.55 48.46
N PHE A 1082 -12.53 23.76 48.01
CA PHE A 1082 -11.94 25.05 48.45
C PHE A 1082 -10.40 25.13 48.34
N LYS A 1083 -9.80 24.46 47.36
CA LYS A 1083 -8.34 24.40 47.12
C LYS A 1083 -7.83 25.59 46.28
N ASN A 1084 -8.32 26.80 46.57
CA ASN A 1084 -8.11 28.01 45.76
C ASN A 1084 -6.64 28.33 45.47
N LYS A 1085 -5.72 28.07 46.41
CA LYS A 1085 -4.28 28.32 46.21
C LYS A 1085 -3.67 27.44 45.11
N ILE A 1086 -4.08 26.17 45.03
CA ILE A 1086 -3.66 25.24 43.96
C ILE A 1086 -4.16 25.75 42.61
N LEU A 1087 -5.41 26.23 42.55
CA LEU A 1087 -6.00 26.78 41.34
C LEU A 1087 -5.25 28.00 40.82
N GLN A 1088 -4.85 28.91 41.72
CA GLN A 1088 -4.02 30.08 41.38
C GLN A 1088 -2.65 29.67 40.81
N GLU A 1089 -1.94 28.77 41.51
CA GLU A 1089 -0.62 28.29 41.11
C GLU A 1089 -0.66 27.56 39.75
N VAL A 1090 -1.67 26.72 39.52
CA VAL A 1090 -1.86 26.02 38.24
C VAL A 1090 -2.19 26.99 37.11
N TYR A 1091 -3.14 27.90 37.30
CA TYR A 1091 -3.61 28.77 36.22
C TYR A 1091 -2.54 29.81 35.80
N ALA A 1092 -1.81 30.39 36.76
CA ALA A 1092 -0.65 31.24 36.46
C ALA A 1092 0.47 30.43 35.77
N GLY A 1093 0.77 29.23 36.31
CA GLY A 1093 1.83 28.37 35.80
C GLY A 1093 1.62 27.91 34.36
N VAL A 1094 0.39 27.54 33.97
CA VAL A 1094 0.05 27.19 32.57
C VAL A 1094 0.27 28.37 31.63
N ASN A 1095 -0.19 29.56 32.03
CA ASN A 1095 0.01 30.81 31.26
C ASN A 1095 1.45 31.36 31.30
N GLY A 1096 2.37 30.71 32.02
CA GLY A 1096 3.77 31.15 32.14
C GLY A 1096 3.97 32.43 32.95
N LYS A 1097 2.99 32.81 33.77
CA LYS A 1097 2.96 34.04 34.58
C LYS A 1097 3.23 33.74 36.06
N SER A 1098 3.57 34.78 36.84
CA SER A 1098 3.57 34.70 38.31
C SER A 1098 2.14 34.66 38.85
N VAL A 1099 1.94 34.14 40.06
CA VAL A 1099 0.67 34.28 40.81
C VAL A 1099 0.40 35.76 41.14
N ASP A 1100 1.45 36.57 41.30
CA ASP A 1100 1.38 38.01 41.57
C ASP A 1100 1.21 38.88 40.31
N ASP A 1101 1.12 38.27 39.12
CA ASP A 1101 0.90 38.98 37.85
C ASP A 1101 -0.45 39.72 37.86
N ALA A 1102 -0.48 40.96 37.35
CA ALA A 1102 -1.65 41.83 37.45
C ALA A 1102 -2.90 41.26 36.76
N ASP A 1103 -2.74 40.57 35.62
CA ASP A 1103 -3.85 39.96 34.89
C ASP A 1103 -4.35 38.70 35.63
N MET A 1104 -3.43 37.91 36.19
CA MET A 1104 -3.76 36.74 37.01
C MET A 1104 -4.49 37.17 38.29
N GLN A 1105 -4.02 38.20 38.98
CA GLN A 1105 -4.68 38.78 40.16
C GLN A 1105 -6.07 39.35 39.85
N ALA A 1106 -6.30 39.91 38.66
CA ALA A 1106 -7.62 40.32 38.21
C ALA A 1106 -8.53 39.10 37.95
N PHE A 1107 -8.01 38.06 37.28
CA PHE A 1107 -8.74 36.81 37.02
C PHE A 1107 -9.10 36.06 38.31
N PHE A 1108 -8.20 35.99 39.29
CA PHE A 1108 -8.45 35.31 40.57
C PHE A 1108 -9.54 36.00 41.40
N LYS A 1109 -9.63 37.34 41.35
CA LYS A 1109 -10.74 38.10 41.94
C LYS A 1109 -12.06 37.84 41.22
N PHE A 1110 -12.06 37.83 39.89
CA PHE A 1110 -13.24 37.48 39.09
C PHE A 1110 -13.74 36.04 39.38
N LYS A 1111 -12.82 35.12 39.66
CA LYS A 1111 -13.11 33.73 40.08
C LYS A 1111 -13.39 33.54 41.58
N CYS A 1112 -13.35 34.60 42.39
CA CYS A 1112 -13.46 34.52 43.86
C CYS A 1112 -12.47 33.54 44.52
N TRP A 1113 -11.27 33.38 43.92
CA TRP A 1113 -10.21 32.54 44.46
C TRP A 1113 -9.33 33.26 45.50
N ILE A 1114 -9.39 34.61 45.54
CA ILE A 1114 -8.76 35.53 46.52
C ILE A 1114 -9.73 36.64 46.94
#